data_AF-A0AAU1Q3X7-F1
#
_entry.id   AF-A0AAU1Q3X7-F1
#
_cell.length_a   1.000
_cell.length_b   1.000
_cell.length_c   1.000
_cell.angle_alpha   90.00
_cell.angle_beta   90.00
_cell.angle_gamma   90.00
#
_symmetry.space_group_name_H-M   'P 1'
#
loop_
_entity.id
_entity.type
_entity.pdbx_description
1 polymer ?
#
loop_
_entity_poly.entity_id
_entity_poly.type
_entity_poly.pdbx_seq_one_letter_code
_entity_poly.pdbx_strand_id
1 'polypeptide(L)'
;MKHIRTAAGLCLALLFLVLGVGAQPAMAHVSREHAELVVATGDNVTSGRLIVHRDVVSPERAGTWASSMLSAPCPATGSGVPGDDGGVPGGVVIELAWSCHIDALDMSPLLDKGGLTRVVVEFDGTAVDASAATPLVDAKGAHALPTFPWLAVVLVAAAGAVFVLAARRLPSLVRGLRTSRRFRLATAGAVALSCLAPQAAFADDTTPATATVEGTVFKDRNGNGERDKGERAMPGVDVTDGAAWATTRADGSYTLAIDPTRRETDLVSIVSPDGYTPALRKDYIPQFFHKVPQTGGTGIDFALVPDRNASDPTEKWVMNSDPEVGNRTDAEARTALPQWTGQVQAMSEVDGATMQIATGDLTVTDYAEEPRRQGAYDLFSKGLEQGRLGHPFYPVMGNHDFGGTAASKGYAGSLEYYRRNLAPEWYSFDRNGRHIVVLEDNYDASGLKPQLEWLGRDLAQHAVGKQVFVFAHRSLFTQWGPGAGMQPTIDELAKYDVRMVAAGHNQQAEFRRGAFKRSVEINNQGTYGIDGAHPDYKVLDFSGITDDLRTSRNEDTGHVTGIHRQFDIDDDSALVSPAQGSVHGAQAGVPVEVYAEDDGRTPAKATLTLRDSHGHTVKRTRLRFGDSGDRPGIENCYTPPGGRAEPCPDARGAWTRASDRLHGLRPGTYTAETTVYDTRGKAFPALPAVKSTFQVVHDSALPKPSTGQDWLRQGGNEEGQSASGDNPGDRLDLRWTRHTGEQFNLNGSVIADGKLIVSSRAFDSPYSMMLAYDITSGREIWRSYLDGDAESAPTLHDGRVYLTTGVGRIYALDVKDGHIAWESIDREEQHGDTVRRYGRAGGPVSVFPLVGDDRTVAVYQDWDTVRCRDAKTGEKQPGGFGAAASWGQSHSTAVRRPGSNTAYLHSSSSNTVIAMDLASCKQLWVTDTAGDIDSHSSPVLTQPASGPAKLVTFTAYGVRGHDPKTGAVTWESKAGGGSTCEPGRAPLTSPAVWGDSAYVAGRDGVVRAYDTSAADPSKPVWETKAGYLAGESPMDDKWRVAMGCSAGAGSPTMHPLVTKSLVYAGTWDGRLLVLDRATGTQLAAYNLGAGVTSALSASGDWVVALTDDGTVHALAARRD
;
A
#
# COMPACT_ATOMS: atom_id res chain seq x y z
N MET A 1 -2.43 -73.67 5.60
CA MET A 1 -2.42 -72.51 6.54
C MET A 1 -2.26 -71.14 5.87
N LYS A 2 -2.03 -71.02 4.55
CA LYS A 2 -1.98 -69.71 3.85
C LYS A 2 -3.34 -69.18 3.34
N HIS A 3 -4.42 -69.98 3.37
CA HIS A 3 -5.76 -69.57 2.92
C HIS A 3 -6.80 -69.39 4.05
N ILE A 4 -6.40 -69.50 5.32
CA ILE A 4 -7.29 -69.32 6.48
C ILE A 4 -7.20 -67.87 7.03
N ARG A 5 -6.10 -67.16 6.76
CA ARG A 5 -5.95 -65.73 7.13
C ARG A 5 -6.73 -64.78 6.21
N THR A 6 -7.03 -65.18 4.98
CA THR A 6 -7.77 -64.37 4.01
C THR A 6 -9.29 -64.47 4.17
N ALA A 7 -9.83 -65.59 4.65
CA ALA A 7 -11.26 -65.75 4.89
C ALA A 7 -11.73 -65.09 6.21
N ALA A 8 -10.88 -65.10 7.25
CA ALA A 8 -11.18 -64.40 8.52
C ALA A 8 -11.10 -62.87 8.38
N GLY A 9 -10.20 -62.36 7.53
CA GLY A 9 -10.09 -60.92 7.23
C GLY A 9 -11.25 -60.38 6.41
N LEU A 10 -11.80 -61.17 5.47
CA LEU A 10 -12.93 -60.74 4.64
C LEU A 10 -14.25 -60.70 5.43
N CYS A 11 -14.48 -61.66 6.34
CA CYS A 11 -15.65 -61.62 7.22
C CYS A 11 -15.58 -60.53 8.30
N LEU A 12 -14.37 -60.13 8.75
CA LEU A 12 -14.21 -58.98 9.65
C LEU A 12 -14.43 -57.65 8.90
N ALA A 13 -13.96 -57.55 7.65
CA ALA A 13 -14.16 -56.38 6.81
C ALA A 13 -15.64 -56.17 6.41
N LEU A 14 -16.39 -57.25 6.13
CA LEU A 14 -17.83 -57.19 5.86
C LEU A 14 -18.67 -56.88 7.12
N LEU A 15 -18.20 -57.24 8.31
CA LEU A 15 -18.85 -56.87 9.57
C LEU A 15 -18.66 -55.37 9.90
N PHE A 16 -17.49 -54.81 9.56
CA PHE A 16 -17.23 -53.37 9.65
C PHE A 16 -18.02 -52.57 8.58
N LEU A 17 -18.21 -53.13 7.38
CA LEU A 17 -18.98 -52.46 6.32
C LEU A 17 -20.48 -52.37 6.63
N VAL A 18 -21.04 -53.34 7.36
CA VAL A 18 -22.47 -53.34 7.75
C VAL A 18 -22.73 -52.53 9.02
N LEU A 19 -21.73 -52.32 9.87
CA LEU A 19 -21.81 -51.44 11.04
C LEU A 19 -21.56 -49.95 10.71
N GLY A 20 -21.07 -49.64 9.50
CA GLY A 20 -20.77 -48.28 9.05
C GLY A 20 -21.89 -47.55 8.30
N VAL A 21 -23.06 -48.16 8.09
CA VAL A 21 -24.18 -47.57 7.31
C VAL A 21 -25.32 -47.09 8.22
N GLY A 22 -24.96 -46.40 9.32
CA GLY A 22 -25.92 -46.00 10.34
C GLY A 22 -25.57 -44.71 11.06
N ALA A 23 -25.04 -43.71 10.35
CA ALA A 23 -24.98 -42.34 10.83
C ALA A 23 -25.06 -41.39 9.64
N GLN A 24 -26.26 -40.90 9.34
CA GLN A 24 -26.38 -39.64 8.62
C GLN A 24 -25.99 -38.51 9.58
N PRO A 25 -25.27 -37.45 9.17
CA PRO A 25 -25.19 -36.26 9.99
C PRO A 25 -26.61 -35.71 10.08
N ALA A 26 -27.19 -35.77 11.27
CA ALA A 26 -28.40 -35.03 11.57
C ALA A 26 -28.08 -33.55 11.32
N MET A 27 -28.99 -32.81 10.69
CA MET A 27 -28.92 -31.35 10.74
C MET A 27 -28.89 -30.94 12.23
N ALA A 28 -27.72 -30.59 12.74
CA ALA A 28 -27.52 -30.27 14.14
C ALA A 28 -28.00 -28.84 14.37
N HIS A 29 -29.08 -28.70 15.13
CA HIS A 29 -29.60 -27.39 15.50
C HIS A 29 -28.95 -26.97 16.83
N VAL A 30 -28.10 -25.96 16.81
CA VAL A 30 -27.50 -25.37 18.02
C VAL A 30 -28.58 -24.58 18.75
N SER A 31 -29.16 -25.17 19.80
CA SER A 31 -30.12 -24.48 20.66
C SER A 31 -29.41 -23.62 21.70
N ARG A 32 -30.17 -22.74 22.39
CA ARG A 32 -29.64 -21.86 23.45
C ARG A 32 -28.80 -22.58 24.52
N GLU A 33 -29.00 -23.87 24.73
CA GLU A 33 -28.31 -24.65 25.77
C GLU A 33 -27.32 -25.66 25.19
N HIS A 34 -27.00 -25.57 23.90
CA HIS A 34 -26.18 -26.55 23.19
C HIS A 34 -25.06 -25.85 22.41
N ALA A 35 -23.94 -26.54 22.21
CA ALA A 35 -22.88 -26.13 21.30
C ALA A 35 -22.42 -27.31 20.45
N GLU A 36 -21.83 -27.00 19.30
CA GLU A 36 -21.26 -27.98 18.38
C GLU A 36 -19.80 -27.64 18.14
N LEU A 37 -18.91 -28.63 18.23
CA LEU A 37 -17.50 -28.49 17.95
C LEU A 37 -17.12 -29.49 16.87
N VAL A 38 -16.81 -29.01 15.67
CA VAL A 38 -16.29 -29.85 14.59
C VAL A 38 -14.77 -29.82 14.67
N VAL A 39 -14.12 -30.98 14.63
CA VAL A 39 -12.66 -31.12 14.74
C VAL A 39 -12.14 -31.96 13.57
N ALA A 40 -11.20 -31.43 12.82
CA ALA A 40 -10.50 -32.16 11.77
C ALA A 40 -9.15 -32.64 12.29
N THR A 41 -8.81 -33.91 12.10
CA THR A 41 -7.50 -34.44 12.52
C THR A 41 -6.59 -34.76 11.34
N GLY A 42 -5.33 -34.30 11.42
CA GLY A 42 -4.24 -34.71 10.55
C GLY A 42 -2.99 -35.01 11.38
N ASP A 43 -2.01 -35.70 10.78
CA ASP A 43 -0.86 -36.34 11.48
C ASP A 43 -0.03 -35.43 12.41
N ASN A 44 -0.23 -34.10 12.45
CA ASN A 44 0.31 -33.21 13.49
C ASN A 44 -0.50 -31.91 13.72
N VAL A 45 -1.80 -31.84 13.44
CA VAL A 45 -2.60 -30.61 13.63
C VAL A 45 -4.05 -30.95 13.99
N THR A 46 -4.61 -30.29 15.01
CA THR A 46 -6.05 -30.29 15.33
C THR A 46 -6.60 -28.89 15.07
N SER A 47 -7.49 -28.75 14.08
CA SER A 47 -8.31 -27.55 13.92
C SER A 47 -9.74 -27.85 14.31
N GLY A 48 -10.46 -26.86 14.83
CA GLY A 48 -11.87 -27.07 15.13
C GLY A 48 -12.71 -25.80 15.13
N ARG A 49 -13.99 -26.00 14.81
CA ARG A 49 -15.02 -24.97 14.69
C ARG A 49 -16.05 -25.17 15.77
N LEU A 50 -16.14 -24.26 16.72
CA LEU A 50 -17.13 -24.24 17.79
C LEU A 50 -18.30 -23.31 17.40
N ILE A 51 -19.50 -23.86 17.26
CA ILE A 51 -20.74 -23.11 17.02
C ILE A 51 -21.53 -23.05 18.32
N VAL A 52 -21.81 -21.84 18.79
CA VAL A 52 -22.57 -21.59 20.03
C VAL A 52 -23.74 -20.66 19.75
N HIS A 53 -24.89 -20.87 20.38
CA HIS A 53 -26.03 -19.99 20.16
C HIS A 53 -25.74 -18.54 20.64
N ARG A 54 -26.20 -17.54 19.88
CA ARG A 54 -25.97 -16.09 20.13
C ARG A 54 -26.45 -15.60 21.50
N ASP A 55 -27.38 -16.32 22.12
CA ASP A 55 -27.90 -16.02 23.47
C ASP A 55 -26.95 -16.46 24.60
N VAL A 56 -25.97 -17.31 24.29
CA VAL A 56 -24.92 -17.76 25.22
C VAL A 56 -23.74 -16.80 25.16
N VAL A 57 -23.30 -16.47 23.93
CA VAL A 57 -22.23 -15.52 23.68
C VAL A 57 -22.55 -14.71 22.43
N SER A 58 -22.36 -13.39 22.52
CA SER A 58 -22.54 -12.53 21.36
C SER A 58 -21.36 -12.70 20.39
N PRO A 59 -21.58 -12.52 19.07
CA PRO A 59 -20.50 -12.62 18.06
C PRO A 59 -19.23 -11.85 18.43
N GLU A 60 -19.39 -10.66 19.01
CA GLU A 60 -18.30 -9.75 19.35
C GLU A 60 -17.44 -10.24 20.52
N ARG A 61 -17.97 -11.16 21.34
CA ARG A 61 -17.29 -11.70 22.53
C ARG A 61 -16.89 -13.17 22.37
N ALA A 62 -17.25 -13.79 21.25
CA ALA A 62 -17.18 -15.23 21.06
C ALA A 62 -15.75 -15.78 21.17
N GLY A 63 -14.78 -15.17 20.48
CA GLY A 63 -13.37 -15.57 20.54
C GLY A 63 -12.75 -15.39 21.93
N THR A 64 -13.01 -14.27 22.60
CA THR A 64 -12.49 -14.01 23.97
C THR A 64 -13.14 -14.91 25.01
N TRP A 65 -14.45 -15.15 24.87
CA TRP A 65 -15.20 -16.07 25.70
C TRP A 65 -14.64 -17.49 25.55
N ALA A 66 -14.48 -18.01 24.33
CA ALA A 66 -13.92 -19.34 24.11
C ALA A 66 -12.46 -19.46 24.56
N SER A 67 -11.62 -18.47 24.25
CA SER A 67 -10.23 -18.43 24.70
C SER A 67 -10.10 -18.39 26.23
N SER A 68 -11.10 -17.87 26.95
CA SER A 68 -11.13 -17.88 28.42
C SER A 68 -11.62 -19.21 29.03
N MET A 69 -12.27 -20.05 28.23
CA MET A 69 -12.88 -21.30 28.66
C MET A 69 -12.05 -22.53 28.25
N LEU A 70 -11.35 -22.46 27.12
CA LEU A 70 -10.46 -23.51 26.64
C LEU A 70 -9.15 -23.49 27.43
N SER A 71 -8.50 -24.65 27.57
CA SER A 71 -7.23 -24.76 28.29
C SER A 71 -6.15 -23.90 27.62
N ALA A 72 -5.15 -23.48 28.42
CA ALA A 72 -4.24 -22.37 28.11
C ALA A 72 -3.24 -22.52 26.91
N PRO A 73 -3.26 -23.55 26.04
CA PRO A 73 -2.53 -23.49 24.77
C PRO A 73 -3.39 -23.35 23.51
N CYS A 74 -4.71 -23.15 23.60
CA CYS A 74 -5.58 -23.04 22.42
C CYS A 74 -6.25 -21.67 22.25
N PRO A 75 -5.62 -20.73 21.51
CA PRO A 75 -6.27 -19.50 21.10
C PRO A 75 -7.53 -19.80 20.28
N ALA A 76 -8.59 -19.03 20.50
CA ALA A 76 -9.81 -19.09 19.70
C ALA A 76 -10.17 -17.69 19.20
N THR A 77 -10.60 -17.60 17.95
CA THR A 77 -11.06 -16.37 17.32
C THR A 77 -12.55 -16.48 16.99
N GLY A 78 -13.27 -15.36 16.98
CA GLY A 78 -14.61 -15.35 16.37
C GLY A 78 -14.45 -15.37 14.85
N SER A 79 -15.46 -15.80 14.11
CA SER A 79 -15.43 -15.81 12.64
C SER A 79 -15.26 -14.43 11.98
N GLY A 80 -15.30 -13.33 12.75
CA GLY A 80 -15.05 -11.98 12.28
C GLY A 80 -16.14 -11.34 11.42
N VAL A 81 -17.02 -12.15 10.84
CA VAL A 81 -18.06 -11.72 9.89
C VAL A 81 -19.42 -11.61 10.58
N PRO A 82 -20.04 -10.41 10.66
CA PRO A 82 -21.41 -10.25 11.14
C PRO A 82 -22.38 -11.09 10.29
N GLY A 83 -23.05 -12.06 10.91
CA GLY A 83 -24.04 -12.93 10.24
C GLY A 83 -23.55 -14.35 9.89
N ASP A 84 -22.28 -14.69 10.13
CA ASP A 84 -21.82 -16.08 10.03
C ASP A 84 -22.35 -16.91 11.19
N ASP A 85 -23.41 -17.66 10.92
CA ASP A 85 -24.11 -18.50 11.91
C ASP A 85 -23.66 -19.96 11.87
N GLY A 86 -22.66 -20.27 11.05
CA GLY A 86 -22.17 -21.64 10.95
C GLY A 86 -22.88 -22.50 9.93
N GLY A 87 -23.89 -21.97 9.24
CA GLY A 87 -24.93 -22.76 8.60
C GLY A 87 -26.02 -23.19 9.59
N VAL A 88 -26.04 -22.62 10.80
CA VAL A 88 -26.98 -22.96 11.87
C VAL A 88 -27.73 -21.71 12.35
N PRO A 89 -29.05 -21.62 12.16
CA PRO A 89 -29.82 -20.45 12.59
C PRO A 89 -29.65 -20.18 14.08
N GLY A 90 -29.16 -18.98 14.41
CA GLY A 90 -28.89 -18.59 15.79
C GLY A 90 -27.46 -18.84 16.27
N GLY A 91 -26.63 -19.52 15.47
CA GLY A 91 -25.25 -19.84 15.77
C GLY A 91 -24.31 -18.64 15.74
N VAL A 92 -23.20 -18.78 16.45
CA VAL A 92 -22.04 -17.91 16.49
C VAL A 92 -20.83 -18.80 16.34
N VAL A 93 -20.06 -18.57 15.29
CA VAL A 93 -18.90 -19.38 14.91
C VAL A 93 -17.65 -18.89 15.62
N ILE A 94 -16.93 -19.84 16.22
CA ILE A 94 -15.68 -19.65 16.93
C ILE A 94 -14.68 -20.63 16.33
N GLU A 95 -13.60 -20.11 15.77
CA GLU A 95 -12.53 -20.92 15.17
C GLU A 95 -11.41 -21.12 16.19
N LEU A 96 -11.01 -22.38 16.37
CA LEU A 96 -9.88 -22.77 17.20
C LEU A 96 -8.60 -22.73 16.36
N ALA A 97 -7.55 -22.11 16.90
CA ALA A 97 -6.24 -22.00 16.28
C ALA A 97 -5.70 -23.36 15.80
N TRP A 98 -5.14 -23.38 14.59
CA TRP A 98 -4.62 -24.60 13.97
C TRP A 98 -3.31 -25.11 14.61
N SER A 99 -2.70 -24.36 15.52
CA SER A 99 -1.52 -24.83 16.27
C SER A 99 -1.86 -25.73 17.46
N CYS A 100 -3.14 -26.02 17.67
CA CYS A 100 -3.60 -26.87 18.76
C CYS A 100 -3.31 -28.35 18.47
N HIS A 101 -2.51 -28.97 19.33
CA HIS A 101 -2.45 -30.43 19.45
C HIS A 101 -3.35 -30.84 20.61
N ILE A 102 -4.46 -31.52 20.32
CA ILE A 102 -5.42 -31.94 21.33
C ILE A 102 -5.62 -33.46 21.28
N ASP A 103 -4.93 -34.19 22.15
CA ASP A 103 -5.13 -35.64 22.32
C ASP A 103 -6.48 -35.95 23.00
N ALA A 104 -6.92 -35.03 23.87
CA ALA A 104 -8.19 -35.08 24.58
C ALA A 104 -8.67 -33.67 24.91
N LEU A 105 -9.97 -33.44 24.72
CA LEU A 105 -10.62 -32.16 24.96
C LEU A 105 -11.50 -32.25 26.21
N ASP A 106 -11.17 -31.46 27.23
CA ASP A 106 -11.99 -31.31 28.43
C ASP A 106 -13.02 -30.21 28.23
N MET A 107 -14.29 -30.62 28.08
CA MET A 107 -15.42 -29.73 27.87
C MET A 107 -16.07 -29.25 29.16
N SER A 108 -15.55 -29.66 30.32
CA SER A 108 -16.08 -29.24 31.63
C SER A 108 -16.16 -27.71 31.77
N PRO A 109 -15.17 -26.91 31.34
CA PRO A 109 -15.30 -25.45 31.41
C PRO A 109 -16.45 -24.90 30.57
N LEU A 110 -16.68 -25.45 29.38
CA LEU A 110 -17.77 -25.03 28.49
C LEU A 110 -19.15 -25.43 29.05
N LEU A 111 -19.25 -26.61 29.66
CA LEU A 111 -20.48 -27.10 30.30
C LEU A 111 -20.77 -26.38 31.63
N ASP A 112 -19.77 -26.24 32.50
CA ASP A 112 -19.94 -25.71 33.86
C ASP A 112 -19.98 -24.18 33.91
N LYS A 113 -19.16 -23.51 33.09
CA LYS A 113 -19.03 -22.03 33.09
C LYS A 113 -19.71 -21.38 31.90
N GLY A 114 -19.87 -22.11 30.80
CA GLY A 114 -20.52 -21.60 29.58
C GLY A 114 -22.06 -21.69 29.59
N GLY A 115 -22.66 -22.32 30.61
CA GLY A 115 -24.12 -22.48 30.69
C GLY A 115 -24.71 -23.44 29.64
N LEU A 116 -23.86 -24.30 29.08
CA LEU A 116 -24.24 -25.29 28.08
C LEU A 116 -24.66 -26.58 28.76
N THR A 117 -25.77 -27.17 28.33
CA THR A 117 -26.26 -28.48 28.81
C THR A 117 -25.67 -29.65 28.04
N ARG A 118 -25.15 -29.41 26.84
CA ARG A 118 -24.58 -30.43 25.95
C ARG A 118 -23.63 -29.79 24.94
N VAL A 119 -22.51 -30.46 24.67
CA VAL A 119 -21.64 -30.15 23.54
C VAL A 119 -21.52 -31.39 22.66
N VAL A 120 -21.81 -31.23 21.37
CA VAL A 120 -21.57 -32.29 20.38
C VAL A 120 -20.20 -32.05 19.79
N VAL A 121 -19.32 -33.05 19.82
CA VAL A 121 -17.99 -32.95 19.22
C VAL A 121 -17.88 -33.92 18.05
N GLU A 122 -17.63 -33.42 16.85
CA GLU A 122 -17.43 -34.24 15.66
C GLU A 122 -15.94 -34.39 15.36
N PHE A 123 -15.45 -35.62 15.25
CA PHE A 123 -14.08 -35.96 14.83
C PHE A 123 -14.12 -36.75 13.54
N ASP A 124 -13.57 -36.21 12.44
CA ASP A 124 -13.48 -36.89 11.13
C ASP A 124 -14.80 -37.59 10.71
N GLY A 125 -15.93 -36.91 10.89
CA GLY A 125 -17.27 -37.44 10.58
C GLY A 125 -17.95 -38.25 11.70
N THR A 126 -17.31 -38.41 12.86
CA THR A 126 -17.85 -39.14 14.01
C THR A 126 -18.26 -38.18 15.12
N ALA A 127 -19.57 -38.01 15.33
CA ALA A 127 -20.10 -37.18 16.41
C ALA A 127 -20.12 -37.93 17.76
N VAL A 128 -19.65 -37.26 18.81
CA VAL A 128 -19.62 -37.73 20.20
C VAL A 128 -20.29 -36.70 21.10
N ASP A 129 -21.18 -37.16 21.98
CA ASP A 129 -21.83 -36.30 22.96
C ASP A 129 -20.95 -36.10 24.20
N ALA A 130 -20.46 -34.87 24.39
CA ALA A 130 -19.87 -34.40 25.64
C ALA A 130 -20.97 -33.78 26.52
N SER A 131 -21.45 -34.56 27.48
CA SER A 131 -22.39 -34.09 28.51
C SER A 131 -21.65 -33.83 29.82
N ALA A 132 -22.29 -33.18 30.79
CA ALA A 132 -21.70 -33.00 32.13
C ALA A 132 -21.34 -34.34 32.81
N ALA A 133 -21.92 -35.46 32.39
CA ALA A 133 -21.58 -36.80 32.90
C ALA A 133 -20.39 -37.45 32.17
N THR A 134 -20.04 -36.97 30.97
CA THR A 134 -18.96 -37.47 30.09
C THR A 134 -18.25 -36.29 29.40
N PRO A 135 -17.63 -35.36 30.15
CA PRO A 135 -17.17 -34.09 29.61
C PRO A 135 -15.86 -34.19 28.80
N LEU A 136 -15.24 -35.36 28.77
CA LEU A 136 -13.92 -35.56 28.18
C LEU A 136 -14.08 -36.34 26.87
N VAL A 137 -13.65 -35.74 25.75
CA VAL A 137 -13.70 -36.35 24.42
C VAL A 137 -12.29 -36.61 23.92
N ASP A 138 -12.00 -37.83 23.47
CA ASP A 138 -10.70 -38.21 22.93
C ASP A 138 -10.69 -38.22 21.39
N ALA A 139 -9.50 -38.10 20.80
CA ALA A 139 -9.31 -38.09 19.34
C ALA A 139 -9.68 -39.42 18.64
N LYS A 140 -10.14 -40.44 19.39
CA LYS A 140 -10.61 -41.73 18.86
C LYS A 140 -12.12 -41.92 18.99
N GLY A 141 -12.83 -40.91 19.49
CA GLY A 141 -14.28 -40.84 19.55
C GLY A 141 -14.96 -41.85 20.49
N ALA A 142 -14.27 -42.39 21.50
CA ALA A 142 -14.74 -43.62 22.15
C ALA A 142 -15.01 -43.52 23.65
N HIS A 143 -16.20 -43.06 24.07
CA HIS A 143 -16.82 -43.50 25.33
C HIS A 143 -18.36 -43.60 25.26
N ALA A 144 -18.89 -44.49 24.42
CA ALA A 144 -20.16 -45.20 24.69
C ALA A 144 -20.19 -46.53 23.92
N LEU A 145 -20.15 -47.67 24.62
CA LEU A 145 -20.34 -49.00 24.01
C LEU A 145 -21.84 -49.28 23.80
N PRO A 146 -22.32 -49.58 22.58
CA PRO A 146 -23.69 -50.06 22.38
C PRO A 146 -23.81 -51.54 22.82
N THR A 147 -24.85 -51.87 23.57
CA THR A 147 -25.17 -53.24 23.99
C THR A 147 -25.72 -54.05 22.81
N PHE A 148 -25.01 -55.11 22.38
CA PHE A 148 -25.40 -56.01 21.29
C PHE A 148 -25.89 -57.40 21.81
N PRO A 149 -26.88 -58.07 21.19
CA PRO A 149 -27.49 -59.29 21.73
C PRO A 149 -26.70 -60.54 21.35
N TRP A 150 -25.95 -61.09 22.31
CA TRP A 150 -25.08 -62.27 22.13
C TRP A 150 -25.81 -63.59 21.81
N LEU A 151 -27.13 -63.66 21.94
CA LEU A 151 -27.88 -64.91 21.74
C LEU A 151 -27.91 -65.40 20.28
N ALA A 152 -27.88 -64.50 19.30
CA ALA A 152 -27.98 -64.86 17.88
C ALA A 152 -26.69 -65.50 17.34
N VAL A 153 -25.53 -65.08 17.84
CA VAL A 153 -24.21 -65.58 17.41
C VAL A 153 -23.97 -67.01 17.91
N VAL A 154 -24.46 -67.36 19.11
CA VAL A 154 -24.30 -68.70 19.69
C VAL A 154 -25.11 -69.76 18.93
N LEU A 155 -26.30 -69.40 18.42
CA LEU A 155 -27.15 -70.34 17.65
C LEU A 155 -26.57 -70.66 16.26
N VAL A 156 -25.96 -69.69 15.59
CA VAL A 156 -25.34 -69.88 14.27
C VAL A 156 -24.03 -70.67 14.38
N ALA A 157 -23.26 -70.45 15.44
CA ALA A 157 -22.04 -71.22 15.71
C ALA A 157 -22.34 -72.71 16.01
N ALA A 158 -23.44 -73.00 16.72
CA ALA A 158 -23.86 -74.37 17.01
C ALA A 158 -24.30 -75.14 15.75
N ALA A 159 -25.00 -74.50 14.80
CA ALA A 159 -25.41 -75.11 13.54
C ALA A 159 -24.23 -75.43 12.60
N GLY A 160 -23.22 -74.54 12.56
CA GLY A 160 -22.00 -74.75 11.77
C GLY A 160 -21.13 -75.90 12.28
N ALA A 161 -21.08 -76.13 13.59
CA ALA A 161 -20.29 -77.22 14.19
C ALA A 161 -20.87 -78.62 13.86
N VAL A 162 -22.20 -78.75 13.78
CA VAL A 162 -22.88 -80.01 13.43
C VAL A 162 -22.61 -80.41 11.97
N PHE A 163 -22.56 -79.42 11.05
CA PHE A 163 -22.32 -79.66 9.62
C PHE A 163 -20.89 -80.14 9.33
N VAL A 164 -19.90 -79.60 10.05
CA VAL A 164 -18.48 -79.97 9.90
C VAL A 164 -18.17 -81.35 10.50
N LEU A 165 -18.90 -81.77 11.54
CA LEU A 165 -18.79 -83.10 12.12
C LEU A 165 -19.46 -84.18 11.25
N ALA A 166 -20.53 -83.86 10.53
CA ALA A 166 -21.16 -84.76 9.56
C ALA A 166 -20.30 -84.98 8.30
N ALA A 167 -19.61 -83.94 7.82
CA ALA A 167 -18.76 -84.01 6.62
C ALA A 167 -17.44 -84.79 6.83
N ARG A 168 -17.01 -85.01 8.09
CA ARG A 168 -15.76 -85.72 8.42
C ARG A 168 -15.91 -87.24 8.56
N ARG A 169 -17.12 -87.81 8.44
CA ARG A 169 -17.38 -89.27 8.51
C ARG A 169 -17.77 -89.93 7.18
N LEU A 170 -17.42 -89.35 6.02
CA LEU A 170 -17.49 -90.05 4.74
C LEU A 170 -16.14 -90.04 4.00
N PRO A 171 -15.19 -90.87 4.45
CA PRO A 171 -14.33 -91.54 3.47
C PRO A 171 -14.17 -93.02 3.83
N SER A 172 -15.25 -93.79 3.66
CA SER A 172 -15.19 -95.25 3.69
C SER A 172 -16.23 -95.83 2.74
N LEU A 173 -16.10 -95.55 1.44
CA LEU A 173 -16.59 -96.40 0.36
C LEU A 173 -16.09 -95.85 -0.98
N VAL A 174 -15.64 -96.76 -1.83
CA VAL A 174 -15.19 -96.58 -3.22
C VAL A 174 -13.71 -96.23 -3.40
N ARG A 175 -12.87 -97.19 -2.98
CA ARG A 175 -11.63 -97.56 -3.70
C ARG A 175 -12.00 -98.27 -4.99
N GLY A 176 -11.38 -97.85 -6.09
CA GLY A 176 -11.15 -98.68 -7.27
C GLY A 176 -12.18 -98.54 -8.39
N LEU A 177 -11.86 -97.72 -9.39
CA LEU A 177 -11.85 -98.13 -10.80
C LEU A 177 -11.18 -97.06 -11.66
N ARG A 178 -10.37 -97.57 -12.59
CA ARG A 178 -9.54 -96.84 -13.56
C ARG A 178 -10.39 -96.25 -14.69
N THR A 179 -9.69 -95.42 -15.46
CA THR A 179 -9.92 -95.00 -16.85
C THR A 179 -10.80 -93.80 -17.13
N SER A 180 -10.15 -92.92 -17.89
CA SER A 180 -10.62 -91.72 -18.55
C SER A 180 -11.67 -92.02 -19.61
N ARG A 181 -12.84 -91.39 -19.49
CA ARG A 181 -13.62 -90.78 -20.57
C ARG A 181 -14.95 -90.27 -20.00
N ARG A 182 -15.33 -89.06 -20.44
CA ARG A 182 -16.72 -88.66 -20.72
C ARG A 182 -17.74 -88.90 -19.59
N PHE A 183 -17.81 -87.96 -18.67
CA PHE A 183 -19.09 -87.43 -18.21
C PHE A 183 -18.90 -85.93 -17.98
N ARG A 184 -19.47 -85.13 -18.89
CA ARG A 184 -19.86 -83.71 -18.80
C ARG A 184 -20.02 -83.13 -20.22
N LEU A 185 -20.91 -83.72 -21.01
CA LEU A 185 -21.89 -82.89 -21.70
C LEU A 185 -23.08 -82.78 -20.74
N ALA A 186 -23.81 -81.66 -20.80
CA ALA A 186 -24.96 -81.32 -19.95
C ALA A 186 -24.62 -80.75 -18.55
N THR A 187 -23.93 -79.61 -18.55
CA THR A 187 -24.26 -78.46 -17.70
C THR A 187 -23.65 -77.20 -18.34
N ALA A 188 -23.94 -77.03 -19.63
CA ALA A 188 -23.55 -75.88 -20.46
C ALA A 188 -24.79 -75.12 -20.98
N GLY A 189 -25.87 -75.11 -20.20
CA GLY A 189 -27.14 -74.52 -20.59
C GLY A 189 -28.06 -74.32 -19.40
N ALA A 190 -27.65 -73.53 -18.42
CA ALA A 190 -28.52 -72.96 -17.37
C ALA A 190 -27.86 -71.83 -16.52
N VAL A 191 -26.71 -71.26 -16.93
CA VAL A 191 -26.08 -70.11 -16.24
C VAL A 191 -25.76 -68.95 -17.20
N ALA A 192 -26.04 -69.11 -18.51
CA ALA A 192 -25.79 -68.09 -19.53
C ALA A 192 -27.07 -67.32 -19.97
N LEU A 193 -28.17 -67.40 -19.21
CA LEU A 193 -29.42 -66.71 -19.55
C LEU A 193 -30.18 -66.19 -18.33
N SER A 194 -29.45 -65.58 -17.39
CA SER A 194 -30.02 -64.64 -16.41
C SER A 194 -29.26 -63.31 -16.37
N CYS A 195 -28.37 -63.05 -17.34
CA CYS A 195 -27.56 -61.84 -17.44
C CYS A 195 -27.88 -60.97 -18.68
N LEU A 196 -29.12 -61.00 -19.19
CA LEU A 196 -29.56 -60.06 -20.25
C LEU A 196 -30.92 -59.44 -19.91
N ALA A 197 -30.85 -58.41 -19.04
CA ALA A 197 -31.72 -57.23 -18.85
C ALA A 197 -33.20 -57.39 -18.44
N PRO A 198 -33.85 -56.38 -17.79
CA PRO A 198 -33.32 -55.23 -17.04
C PRO A 198 -33.90 -55.17 -15.61
N GLN A 199 -33.06 -55.07 -14.58
CA GLN A 199 -33.52 -54.53 -13.30
C GLN A 199 -32.48 -53.54 -12.80
N ALA A 200 -32.89 -52.28 -12.91
CA ALA A 200 -32.37 -51.08 -12.29
C ALA A 200 -30.87 -51.13 -11.95
N ALA A 201 -30.09 -50.45 -12.78
CA ALA A 201 -28.93 -49.76 -12.28
C ALA A 201 -29.38 -48.98 -11.03
N PHE A 202 -29.05 -49.51 -9.84
CA PHE A 202 -28.70 -48.64 -8.74
C PHE A 202 -27.49 -47.90 -9.27
N ALA A 203 -27.75 -46.68 -9.72
CA ALA A 203 -26.73 -45.69 -9.98
C ALA A 203 -25.74 -45.79 -8.81
N ASP A 204 -24.45 -45.82 -9.14
CA ASP A 204 -23.46 -45.31 -8.21
C ASP A 204 -24.05 -44.03 -7.62
N ASP A 205 -24.21 -43.96 -6.29
CA ASP A 205 -24.43 -42.70 -5.61
C ASP A 205 -23.14 -41.90 -5.81
N THR A 206 -23.02 -41.31 -7.00
CA THR A 206 -22.17 -40.19 -7.30
C THR A 206 -22.61 -39.12 -6.32
N THR A 207 -21.84 -38.95 -5.25
CA THR A 207 -21.75 -37.64 -4.60
C THR A 207 -21.59 -36.65 -5.75
N PRO A 208 -22.52 -35.72 -5.97
CA PRO A 208 -22.48 -34.94 -7.19
C PRO A 208 -21.16 -34.17 -7.19
N ALA A 209 -20.40 -34.31 -8.27
CA ALA A 209 -19.12 -33.60 -8.47
C ALA A 209 -19.29 -32.07 -8.46
N THR A 210 -20.52 -31.59 -8.32
CA THR A 210 -20.92 -30.19 -8.29
C THR A 210 -22.04 -29.99 -7.27
N ALA A 211 -22.00 -28.91 -6.50
CA ALA A 211 -23.08 -28.43 -5.65
C ALA A 211 -23.97 -27.44 -6.41
N THR A 212 -25.28 -27.45 -6.14
CA THR A 212 -26.23 -26.52 -6.79
C THR A 212 -26.49 -25.32 -5.90
N VAL A 213 -26.40 -24.13 -6.48
CA VAL A 213 -26.70 -22.85 -5.85
C VAL A 213 -27.88 -22.19 -6.54
N GLU A 214 -28.87 -21.77 -5.76
CA GLU A 214 -30.06 -21.07 -6.26
C GLU A 214 -30.31 -19.80 -5.47
N GLY A 215 -30.75 -18.78 -6.19
CA GLY A 215 -31.08 -17.48 -5.61
C GLY A 215 -31.80 -16.58 -6.59
N THR A 216 -32.08 -15.36 -6.15
CA THR A 216 -32.76 -14.31 -6.90
C THR A 216 -31.97 -13.02 -6.85
N VAL A 217 -31.82 -12.35 -7.99
CA VAL A 217 -31.37 -10.96 -8.02
C VAL A 217 -32.59 -10.04 -8.12
N PHE A 218 -32.65 -9.03 -7.26
CA PHE A 218 -33.79 -8.12 -7.18
C PHE A 218 -33.36 -6.68 -6.93
N LYS A 219 -34.26 -5.77 -7.29
CA LYS A 219 -34.12 -4.34 -7.10
C LYS A 219 -34.57 -3.98 -5.69
N ASP A 220 -33.59 -3.78 -4.82
CA ASP A 220 -33.79 -3.32 -3.45
C ASP A 220 -33.99 -1.80 -3.44
N ARG A 221 -35.20 -1.36 -3.12
CA ARG A 221 -35.55 0.07 -3.16
C ARG A 221 -35.33 0.78 -1.84
N ASN A 222 -35.24 0.04 -0.74
CA ASN A 222 -35.09 0.62 0.60
C ASN A 222 -33.66 0.43 1.17
N GLY A 223 -32.82 -0.34 0.50
CA GLY A 223 -31.42 -0.58 0.83
C GLY A 223 -31.23 -1.49 2.04
N ASN A 224 -32.21 -2.31 2.40
CA ASN A 224 -32.12 -3.20 3.57
C ASN A 224 -31.43 -4.54 3.28
N GLY A 225 -31.14 -4.86 2.02
CA GLY A 225 -30.54 -6.12 1.60
C GLY A 225 -31.50 -7.32 1.63
N GLU A 226 -32.77 -7.13 1.97
CA GLU A 226 -33.78 -8.18 2.10
C GLU A 226 -34.85 -8.02 1.01
N ARG A 227 -35.31 -9.14 0.43
CA ARG A 227 -36.33 -9.09 -0.61
C ARG A 227 -37.71 -8.79 -0.04
N ASP A 228 -38.15 -7.54 -0.20
CA ASP A 228 -39.43 -7.09 0.31
C ASP A 228 -40.60 -7.30 -0.67
N LYS A 229 -41.81 -7.31 -0.12
CA LYS A 229 -43.03 -7.40 -0.92
C LYS A 229 -43.16 -6.18 -1.84
N GLY A 230 -43.08 -6.42 -3.16
CA GLY A 230 -43.23 -5.40 -4.20
C GLY A 230 -41.91 -4.97 -4.82
N GLU A 231 -40.79 -5.49 -4.33
CA GLU A 231 -39.49 -5.36 -4.97
C GLU A 231 -39.43 -6.21 -6.24
N ARG A 232 -38.88 -5.60 -7.29
CA ARG A 232 -38.91 -6.19 -8.63
C ARG A 232 -37.72 -7.09 -8.81
N ALA A 233 -37.95 -8.24 -9.41
CA ALA A 233 -36.88 -9.08 -9.92
C ALA A 233 -36.02 -8.34 -10.95
N MET A 234 -34.73 -8.68 -11.01
CA MET A 234 -33.78 -8.15 -11.99
C MET A 234 -33.31 -9.26 -12.92
N PRO A 235 -33.81 -9.31 -14.17
CA PRO A 235 -33.36 -10.27 -15.17
C PRO A 235 -32.08 -9.81 -15.88
N GLY A 236 -31.34 -10.76 -16.45
CA GLY A 236 -30.17 -10.45 -17.28
C GLY A 236 -28.90 -10.08 -16.51
N VAL A 237 -28.90 -10.22 -15.18
CA VAL A 237 -27.70 -10.10 -14.34
C VAL A 237 -26.96 -11.43 -14.33
N ASP A 238 -25.65 -11.38 -14.57
CA ASP A 238 -24.77 -12.55 -14.54
C ASP A 238 -24.28 -12.86 -13.13
N VAL A 239 -24.25 -14.16 -12.82
CA VAL A 239 -23.84 -14.75 -11.55
C VAL A 239 -22.76 -15.79 -11.81
N THR A 240 -21.67 -15.77 -11.05
CA THR A 240 -20.51 -16.63 -11.26
C THR A 240 -19.84 -17.02 -9.95
N ASP A 241 -19.17 -18.17 -9.91
CA ASP A 241 -18.21 -18.54 -8.85
C ASP A 241 -16.74 -18.31 -9.30
N GLY A 242 -16.55 -17.67 -10.46
CA GLY A 242 -15.26 -17.49 -11.13
C GLY A 242 -14.93 -18.60 -12.14
N ALA A 243 -15.69 -19.69 -12.21
CA ALA A 243 -15.50 -20.76 -13.21
C ALA A 243 -16.80 -21.06 -13.98
N ALA A 244 -17.89 -21.28 -13.25
CA ALA A 244 -19.25 -21.43 -13.75
C ALA A 244 -19.94 -20.07 -13.84
N TRP A 245 -20.92 -19.97 -14.74
CA TRP A 245 -21.70 -18.75 -14.97
C TRP A 245 -23.17 -19.09 -15.21
N ALA A 246 -24.06 -18.25 -14.70
CA ALA A 246 -25.50 -18.28 -14.96
C ALA A 246 -26.01 -16.85 -15.15
N THR A 247 -27.01 -16.67 -16.01
CA THR A 247 -27.70 -15.39 -16.15
C THR A 247 -29.09 -15.50 -15.54
N THR A 248 -29.48 -14.51 -14.75
CA THR A 248 -30.80 -14.45 -14.12
C THR A 248 -31.93 -14.43 -15.15
N ARG A 249 -32.98 -15.21 -14.86
CA ARG A 249 -34.18 -15.34 -15.69
C ARG A 249 -35.07 -14.10 -15.57
N ALA A 250 -36.18 -14.07 -16.32
CA ALA A 250 -37.16 -12.98 -16.31
C ALA A 250 -37.72 -12.65 -14.91
N ASP A 251 -37.77 -13.64 -14.01
CA ASP A 251 -38.20 -13.52 -12.63
C ASP A 251 -37.05 -13.28 -11.63
N GLY A 252 -35.85 -12.98 -12.14
CA GLY A 252 -34.64 -12.70 -11.37
C GLY A 252 -33.96 -13.94 -10.80
N SER A 253 -34.55 -15.13 -10.96
CA SER A 253 -33.97 -16.37 -10.43
C SER A 253 -32.75 -16.81 -11.21
N TYR A 254 -31.79 -17.44 -10.53
CA TYR A 254 -30.66 -18.13 -11.15
C TYR A 254 -30.45 -19.50 -10.52
N THR A 255 -29.77 -20.37 -11.26
CA THR A 255 -29.32 -21.69 -10.79
C THR A 255 -27.90 -21.88 -11.31
N LEU A 256 -26.95 -22.17 -10.43
CA LEU A 256 -25.54 -22.34 -10.76
C LEU A 256 -25.03 -23.65 -10.18
N ALA A 257 -24.35 -24.46 -10.99
CA ALA A 257 -23.64 -25.65 -10.51
C ALA A 257 -22.17 -25.28 -10.28
N ILE A 258 -21.69 -25.41 -9.04
CA ILE A 258 -20.33 -25.06 -8.62
C ILE A 258 -19.56 -26.32 -8.22
N ASP A 259 -18.24 -26.30 -8.27
CA ASP A 259 -17.39 -27.36 -7.71
C ASP A 259 -16.96 -26.98 -6.28
N PRO A 260 -17.56 -27.57 -5.23
CA PRO A 260 -17.31 -27.20 -3.85
C PRO A 260 -15.92 -27.63 -3.33
N THR A 261 -15.13 -28.33 -4.15
CA THR A 261 -13.79 -28.83 -3.79
C THR A 261 -12.67 -27.92 -4.27
N ARG A 262 -13.00 -26.90 -5.07
CA ARG A 262 -12.03 -26.00 -5.70
C ARG A 262 -11.37 -25.06 -4.68
N ARG A 263 -12.07 -24.74 -3.60
CA ARG A 263 -11.66 -23.80 -2.54
C ARG A 263 -12.18 -24.29 -1.18
N GLU A 264 -11.59 -23.80 -0.08
CA GLU A 264 -12.08 -24.09 1.27
C GLU A 264 -13.37 -23.28 1.56
N THR A 265 -13.33 -21.96 1.31
CA THR A 265 -14.53 -21.12 1.23
C THR A 265 -14.91 -20.87 -0.23
N ASP A 266 -16.03 -21.44 -0.66
CA ASP A 266 -16.63 -21.12 -1.96
C ASP A 266 -17.52 -19.89 -1.90
N LEU A 267 -17.50 -19.15 -3.00
CA LEU A 267 -18.18 -17.87 -3.16
C LEU A 267 -18.94 -17.86 -4.48
N VAL A 268 -20.13 -17.28 -4.48
CA VAL A 268 -20.82 -16.84 -5.70
C VAL A 268 -20.92 -15.32 -5.69
N SER A 269 -20.70 -14.70 -6.82
CA SER A 269 -20.76 -13.26 -7.02
C SER A 269 -21.58 -12.88 -8.24
N ILE A 270 -21.92 -11.60 -8.34
CA ILE A 270 -22.61 -11.02 -9.49
C ILE A 270 -21.75 -9.99 -10.20
N VAL A 271 -21.99 -9.84 -11.51
CA VAL A 271 -21.56 -8.65 -12.26
C VAL A 271 -22.66 -7.59 -12.09
N SER A 272 -22.48 -6.69 -11.13
CA SER A 272 -23.48 -5.64 -10.85
C SER A 272 -23.67 -4.74 -12.09
N PRO A 273 -24.90 -4.47 -12.51
CA PRO A 273 -25.17 -3.63 -13.69
C PRO A 273 -25.03 -2.14 -13.39
N ASP A 274 -24.82 -1.38 -14.47
CA ASP A 274 -24.73 0.08 -14.44
C ASP A 274 -25.93 0.75 -13.76
N GLY A 275 -25.67 1.81 -12.97
CA GLY A 275 -26.69 2.52 -12.20
C GLY A 275 -27.19 1.82 -10.93
N TYR A 276 -26.52 0.73 -10.52
CA TYR A 276 -26.81 0.03 -9.27
C TYR A 276 -25.55 -0.22 -8.44
N THR A 277 -25.72 -0.12 -7.13
CA THR A 277 -24.73 -0.54 -6.14
C THR A 277 -25.36 -1.67 -5.31
N PRO A 278 -24.70 -2.82 -5.13
CA PRO A 278 -25.19 -3.87 -4.25
C PRO A 278 -25.43 -3.35 -2.83
N ALA A 279 -26.38 -3.93 -2.10
CA ALA A 279 -26.63 -3.54 -0.71
C ALA A 279 -25.32 -3.58 0.10
N LEU A 280 -25.10 -2.58 0.95
CA LEU A 280 -23.84 -2.45 1.67
C LEU A 280 -23.87 -3.25 2.97
N ARG A 281 -22.76 -3.92 3.27
CA ARG A 281 -22.47 -4.42 4.61
C ARG A 281 -22.29 -3.24 5.58
N LYS A 282 -22.25 -3.55 6.87
CA LYS A 282 -22.03 -2.57 7.94
C LYS A 282 -20.67 -1.84 7.84
N ASP A 283 -19.68 -2.49 7.25
CA ASP A 283 -18.35 -1.98 6.98
C ASP A 283 -18.19 -1.41 5.55
N TYR A 284 -19.31 -1.11 4.89
CA TYR A 284 -19.37 -0.47 3.56
C TYR A 284 -18.86 -1.30 2.37
N ILE A 285 -18.47 -2.55 2.59
CA ILE A 285 -18.18 -3.48 1.48
C ILE A 285 -19.51 -3.89 0.82
N PRO A 286 -19.67 -3.77 -0.51
CA PRO A 286 -20.92 -4.18 -1.16
C PRO A 286 -21.13 -5.69 -1.09
N GLN A 287 -22.37 -6.13 -0.90
CA GLN A 287 -22.78 -7.54 -0.88
C GLN A 287 -22.90 -8.10 -2.31
N PHE A 288 -21.85 -7.96 -3.12
CA PHE A 288 -21.79 -8.49 -4.48
C PHE A 288 -21.38 -9.97 -4.52
N PHE A 289 -21.12 -10.57 -3.37
CA PHE A 289 -20.78 -11.98 -3.23
C PHE A 289 -21.42 -12.58 -1.96
N HIS A 290 -21.63 -13.90 -1.97
CA HIS A 290 -22.07 -14.68 -0.83
C HIS A 290 -21.22 -15.95 -0.68
N LYS A 291 -20.96 -16.34 0.57
CA LYS A 291 -20.39 -17.65 0.89
C LYS A 291 -21.39 -18.75 0.52
N VAL A 292 -20.87 -19.87 0.01
CA VAL A 292 -21.68 -21.02 -0.36
C VAL A 292 -21.35 -22.20 0.55
N PRO A 293 -22.35 -22.88 1.13
CA PRO A 293 -22.12 -24.14 1.83
C PRO A 293 -21.55 -25.21 0.89
N GLN A 294 -20.73 -26.13 1.39
CA GLN A 294 -20.14 -27.21 0.57
C GLN A 294 -21.19 -28.10 -0.11
N THR A 295 -22.39 -28.18 0.44
CA THR A 295 -23.53 -28.94 -0.11
C THR A 295 -24.35 -28.15 -1.14
N GLY A 296 -23.99 -26.90 -1.41
CA GLY A 296 -24.81 -25.96 -2.16
C GLY A 296 -25.88 -25.31 -1.27
N GLY A 297 -26.80 -24.56 -1.87
CA GLY A 297 -27.79 -23.83 -1.10
C GLY A 297 -28.82 -23.10 -1.94
N THR A 298 -29.95 -22.78 -1.33
CA THR A 298 -31.03 -21.99 -1.91
C THR A 298 -31.22 -20.70 -1.12
N GLY A 299 -31.70 -19.64 -1.76
CA GLY A 299 -31.92 -18.34 -1.10
C GLY A 299 -30.65 -17.49 -0.99
N ILE A 300 -29.68 -17.75 -1.89
CA ILE A 300 -28.50 -16.89 -2.04
C ILE A 300 -28.89 -15.70 -2.91
N ASP A 301 -29.65 -14.76 -2.34
CA ASP A 301 -30.24 -13.66 -3.07
C ASP A 301 -29.32 -12.43 -3.10
N PHE A 302 -29.30 -11.69 -4.21
CA PHE A 302 -28.55 -10.43 -4.34
C PHE A 302 -29.48 -9.23 -4.45
N ALA A 303 -29.27 -8.26 -3.55
CA ALA A 303 -29.98 -6.99 -3.49
C ALA A 303 -29.22 -5.90 -4.25
N LEU A 304 -29.84 -5.30 -5.27
CA LEU A 304 -29.27 -4.20 -6.06
C LEU A 304 -30.00 -2.89 -5.76
N VAL A 305 -29.29 -1.94 -5.15
CA VAL A 305 -29.80 -0.63 -4.79
C VAL A 305 -29.59 0.35 -5.94
N PRO A 306 -30.62 1.05 -6.43
CA PRO A 306 -30.45 2.11 -7.41
C PRO A 306 -29.51 3.21 -6.90
N ASP A 307 -28.47 3.49 -7.67
CA ASP A 307 -27.47 4.50 -7.34
C ASP A 307 -27.31 5.49 -8.50
N ARG A 308 -27.65 6.75 -8.23
CA ARG A 308 -27.55 7.83 -9.22
C ARG A 308 -26.10 8.19 -9.54
N ASN A 309 -25.19 8.01 -8.58
CA ASN A 309 -23.77 8.30 -8.76
C ASN A 309 -23.14 7.23 -9.67
N ALA A 310 -23.59 5.99 -9.52
CA ALA A 310 -23.26 4.87 -10.40
C ALA A 310 -23.71 5.05 -11.87
N SER A 311 -24.41 6.15 -12.19
CA SER A 311 -24.88 6.52 -13.53
C SER A 311 -24.25 7.83 -14.05
N ASP A 312 -23.33 8.46 -13.32
CA ASP A 312 -22.77 9.79 -13.62
C ASP A 312 -21.34 9.72 -14.17
N PRO A 313 -21.10 9.98 -15.49
CA PRO A 313 -19.78 9.81 -16.16
C PRO A 313 -18.63 10.59 -15.53
N THR A 314 -18.98 11.57 -14.70
CA THR A 314 -18.08 12.53 -14.06
C THR A 314 -17.82 12.25 -12.58
N GLU A 315 -18.23 11.08 -12.09
CA GLU A 315 -18.05 10.62 -10.71
C GLU A 315 -16.60 10.82 -10.20
N LYS A 316 -16.43 11.03 -8.88
CA LYS A 316 -15.11 11.09 -8.23
C LYS A 316 -14.92 9.92 -7.29
N TRP A 317 -13.75 9.30 -7.34
CA TRP A 317 -13.44 8.11 -6.52
C TRP A 317 -12.27 8.39 -5.59
N VAL A 318 -12.27 7.70 -4.44
CA VAL A 318 -11.08 7.57 -3.60
C VAL A 318 -10.37 6.26 -3.95
N MET A 319 -9.07 6.33 -4.18
CA MET A 319 -8.20 5.18 -4.34
C MET A 319 -7.15 5.22 -3.24
N ASN A 320 -7.07 4.20 -2.40
CA ASN A 320 -6.02 4.06 -1.39
C ASN A 320 -5.30 2.72 -1.58
N SER A 321 -4.14 2.53 -0.96
CA SER A 321 -3.38 1.26 -1.01
C SER A 321 -2.59 1.08 0.26
N ASP A 322 -2.18 -0.16 0.52
CA ASP A 322 -1.22 -0.52 1.56
C ASP A 322 -1.58 0.03 2.97
N PRO A 323 -2.86 0.01 3.41
CA PRO A 323 -3.20 0.43 4.76
C PRO A 323 -2.62 -0.52 5.83
N GLU A 324 -2.28 -1.76 5.45
CA GLU A 324 -1.50 -2.71 6.24
C GLU A 324 -1.99 -2.83 7.69
N VAL A 325 -3.31 -3.04 7.88
CA VAL A 325 -3.89 -3.11 9.22
C VAL A 325 -3.34 -4.35 9.93
N GLY A 326 -2.34 -4.10 10.78
CA GLY A 326 -1.47 -5.12 11.34
C GLY A 326 -1.99 -5.72 12.64
N ASN A 327 -1.78 -7.03 12.78
CA ASN A 327 -2.09 -7.77 14.01
C ASN A 327 -1.00 -8.82 14.29
N ARG A 328 0.28 -8.58 14.00
CA ARG A 328 1.35 -9.57 14.25
C ARG A 328 1.66 -9.68 15.74
N THR A 329 1.48 -8.60 16.50
CA THR A 329 1.67 -8.56 17.97
C THR A 329 0.54 -7.80 18.67
N ASP A 330 0.39 -8.00 19.99
CA ASP A 330 -0.58 -7.22 20.78
C ASP A 330 -0.26 -5.73 20.83
N ALA A 331 1.01 -5.36 20.70
CA ALA A 331 1.42 -3.96 20.64
C ALA A 331 0.92 -3.31 19.35
N GLU A 332 1.14 -3.98 18.22
CA GLU A 332 0.68 -3.53 16.91
C GLU A 332 -0.85 -3.46 16.82
N ALA A 333 -1.56 -4.47 17.34
CA ALA A 333 -3.02 -4.49 17.33
C ALA A 333 -3.64 -3.29 18.08
N ARG A 334 -2.98 -2.85 19.17
CA ARG A 334 -3.42 -1.68 19.94
C ARG A 334 -3.23 -0.37 19.18
N THR A 335 -2.22 -0.29 18.32
CA THR A 335 -1.93 0.92 17.53
C THR A 335 -2.72 0.97 16.22
N ALA A 336 -2.92 -0.19 15.57
CA ALA A 336 -3.49 -0.29 14.23
C ALA A 336 -4.94 0.19 14.15
N LEU A 337 -5.83 -0.21 15.07
CA LEU A 337 -7.24 0.15 14.98
C LEU A 337 -7.50 1.67 15.12
N PRO A 338 -6.97 2.37 16.14
CA PRO A 338 -7.12 3.82 16.23
C PRO A 338 -6.57 4.55 15.00
N GLN A 339 -5.40 4.13 14.51
CA GLN A 339 -4.77 4.68 13.31
C GLN A 339 -5.65 4.52 12.07
N TRP A 340 -6.08 3.29 11.77
CA TRP A 340 -6.94 3.01 10.63
C TRP A 340 -8.29 3.74 10.72
N THR A 341 -8.86 3.84 11.93
CA THR A 341 -10.12 4.57 12.15
C THR A 341 -9.97 6.07 11.82
N GLY A 342 -8.85 6.69 12.21
CA GLY A 342 -8.56 8.09 11.87
C GLY A 342 -8.44 8.30 10.36
N GLN A 343 -7.69 7.44 9.67
CA GLN A 343 -7.51 7.49 8.22
C GLN A 343 -8.83 7.30 7.45
N VAL A 344 -9.69 6.37 7.89
CA VAL A 344 -11.03 6.18 7.30
C VAL A 344 -11.89 7.42 7.51
N GLN A 345 -11.84 8.03 8.69
CA GLN A 345 -12.61 9.25 8.96
C GLN A 345 -12.22 10.36 8.00
N ALA A 346 -10.92 10.55 7.75
CA ALA A 346 -10.43 11.52 6.78
C ALA A 346 -10.94 11.23 5.36
N MET A 347 -10.81 9.99 4.86
CA MET A 347 -11.34 9.62 3.54
C MET A 347 -12.85 9.84 3.42
N SER A 348 -13.61 9.64 4.50
CA SER A 348 -15.07 9.87 4.53
C SER A 348 -15.47 11.33 4.31
N GLU A 349 -14.56 12.28 4.54
CA GLU A 349 -14.86 13.70 4.39
C GLU A 349 -14.68 14.23 2.96
N VAL A 350 -14.04 13.45 2.08
CA VAL A 350 -13.67 13.84 0.72
C VAL A 350 -14.89 14.25 -0.09
N ASP A 351 -14.95 15.52 -0.47
CA ASP A 351 -16.11 16.10 -1.15
C ASP A 351 -16.31 15.52 -2.56
N GLY A 352 -17.54 15.05 -2.81
CA GLY A 352 -17.94 14.47 -4.08
C GLY A 352 -17.44 13.05 -4.34
N ALA A 353 -16.66 12.44 -3.42
CA ALA A 353 -16.32 11.03 -3.51
C ALA A 353 -17.56 10.16 -3.24
N THR A 354 -17.79 9.19 -4.11
CA THR A 354 -19.01 8.36 -4.09
C THR A 354 -18.73 6.87 -4.05
N MET A 355 -17.47 6.47 -4.19
CA MET A 355 -16.96 5.12 -3.91
C MET A 355 -15.47 5.17 -3.61
N GLN A 356 -14.99 4.09 -3.01
CA GLN A 356 -13.57 3.84 -2.79
C GLN A 356 -13.17 2.46 -3.30
N ILE A 357 -11.97 2.40 -3.86
CA ILE A 357 -11.33 1.14 -4.23
C ILE A 357 -9.92 1.10 -3.64
N ALA A 358 -9.65 0.06 -2.86
CA ALA A 358 -8.36 -0.10 -2.19
C ALA A 358 -7.51 -1.13 -2.92
N THR A 359 -6.41 -0.69 -3.53
CA THR A 359 -5.56 -1.52 -4.39
C THR A 359 -4.57 -2.41 -3.62
N GLY A 360 -5.08 -3.17 -2.64
CA GLY A 360 -4.36 -4.24 -1.94
C GLY A 360 -3.59 -3.83 -0.68
N ASP A 361 -2.99 -4.84 -0.05
CA ASP A 361 -2.29 -4.80 1.24
C ASP A 361 -3.15 -4.18 2.34
N LEU A 362 -4.40 -4.66 2.39
CA LEU A 362 -5.43 -4.21 3.31
C LEU A 362 -5.08 -4.58 4.77
N THR A 363 -4.43 -5.72 4.93
CA THR A 363 -4.00 -6.33 6.20
C THR A 363 -2.58 -6.89 6.08
N VAL A 364 -1.97 -7.24 7.22
CA VAL A 364 -0.64 -7.90 7.25
C VAL A 364 -0.74 -9.32 7.83
N THR A 365 -1.17 -10.26 7.00
CA THR A 365 -1.50 -11.63 7.42
C THR A 365 -0.43 -12.67 7.10
N ASP A 366 0.40 -12.40 6.10
CA ASP A 366 1.48 -13.27 5.65
C ASP A 366 2.60 -13.40 6.70
N TYR A 367 2.88 -12.31 7.42
CA TYR A 367 3.82 -12.27 8.55
C TYR A 367 3.17 -12.57 9.90
N ALA A 368 1.84 -12.62 9.97
CA ALA A 368 1.15 -12.93 11.21
C ALA A 368 1.08 -14.44 11.42
N GLU A 369 1.28 -14.86 12.67
CA GLU A 369 0.92 -16.21 13.10
C GLU A 369 -0.57 -16.47 12.84
N GLU A 370 -0.90 -17.68 12.39
CA GLU A 370 -2.25 -18.07 11.95
C GLU A 370 -3.38 -17.61 12.91
N PRO A 371 -3.26 -17.75 14.25
CA PRO A 371 -4.32 -17.35 15.17
C PRO A 371 -4.62 -15.85 15.19
N ARG A 372 -3.74 -15.02 14.62
CA ARG A 372 -3.87 -13.56 14.59
C ARG A 372 -4.38 -13.03 13.24
N ARG A 373 -4.36 -13.84 12.18
CA ARG A 373 -4.72 -13.42 10.82
C ARG A 373 -6.16 -12.93 10.73
N GLN A 374 -7.12 -13.67 11.29
CA GLN A 374 -8.52 -13.23 11.36
C GLN A 374 -8.67 -11.89 12.08
N GLY A 375 -7.94 -11.71 13.18
CA GLY A 375 -7.97 -10.45 13.93
C GLY A 375 -7.51 -9.24 13.13
N ALA A 376 -6.66 -9.40 12.10
CA ALA A 376 -6.29 -8.29 11.21
C ALA A 376 -7.50 -7.82 10.38
N TYR A 377 -8.26 -8.75 9.79
CA TYR A 377 -9.49 -8.45 9.06
C TYR A 377 -10.60 -7.89 9.96
N ASP A 378 -10.69 -8.36 11.20
CA ASP A 378 -11.62 -7.81 12.20
C ASP A 378 -11.31 -6.35 12.51
N LEU A 379 -10.03 -6.01 12.72
CA LEU A 379 -9.58 -4.63 12.97
C LEU A 379 -9.81 -3.74 11.74
N PHE A 380 -9.53 -4.26 10.55
CA PHE A 380 -9.77 -3.57 9.28
C PHE A 380 -11.26 -3.21 9.09
N SER A 381 -12.14 -4.20 9.19
CA SER A 381 -13.59 -4.03 9.02
C SER A 381 -14.17 -3.09 10.09
N LYS A 382 -13.67 -3.22 11.32
CA LYS A 382 -14.07 -2.35 12.43
C LYS A 382 -13.62 -0.91 12.23
N GLY A 383 -12.44 -0.65 11.68
CA GLY A 383 -11.99 0.70 11.37
C GLY A 383 -12.83 1.36 10.27
N LEU A 384 -13.21 0.60 9.23
CA LEU A 384 -14.16 1.07 8.20
C LEU A 384 -15.50 1.50 8.81
N GLU A 385 -16.06 0.67 9.69
CA GLU A 385 -17.31 0.97 10.39
C GLU A 385 -17.18 2.20 11.31
N GLN A 386 -16.15 2.22 12.18
CA GLN A 386 -15.97 3.24 13.20
C GLN A 386 -15.56 4.60 12.62
N GLY A 387 -14.78 4.59 11.55
CA GLY A 387 -14.40 5.78 10.77
C GLY A 387 -15.57 6.31 9.92
N ARG A 388 -16.66 5.54 9.79
CA ARG A 388 -17.89 5.93 9.09
C ARG A 388 -17.67 6.31 7.62
N LEU A 389 -17.03 5.41 6.86
CA LEU A 389 -16.63 5.69 5.48
C LEU A 389 -17.73 6.33 4.60
N GLY A 390 -18.97 5.84 4.70
CA GLY A 390 -20.13 6.53 4.12
C GLY A 390 -20.38 6.29 2.62
N HIS A 391 -19.50 5.54 1.94
CA HIS A 391 -19.66 5.13 0.54
C HIS A 391 -19.11 3.72 0.30
N PRO A 392 -19.46 3.04 -0.81
CA PRO A 392 -18.99 1.68 -1.13
C PRO A 392 -17.46 1.55 -1.08
N PHE A 393 -16.97 0.46 -0.49
CA PHE A 393 -15.56 0.09 -0.45
C PHE A 393 -15.30 -1.20 -1.23
N TYR A 394 -14.53 -1.11 -2.31
CA TYR A 394 -14.16 -2.24 -3.16
C TYR A 394 -12.73 -2.69 -2.85
N PRO A 395 -12.52 -3.91 -2.32
CA PRO A 395 -11.19 -4.40 -2.02
C PRO A 395 -10.53 -5.01 -3.26
N VAL A 396 -9.24 -4.76 -3.43
CA VAL A 396 -8.32 -5.54 -4.28
C VAL A 396 -7.40 -6.32 -3.36
N MET A 397 -6.94 -7.48 -3.78
CA MET A 397 -6.05 -8.31 -2.97
C MET A 397 -4.58 -7.94 -3.17
N GLY A 398 -3.85 -7.68 -2.09
CA GLY A 398 -2.38 -7.53 -2.14
C GLY A 398 -1.61 -8.70 -1.55
N ASN A 399 -0.29 -8.65 -1.65
CA ASN A 399 0.61 -9.72 -1.20
C ASN A 399 0.63 -9.97 0.32
N HIS A 400 0.28 -8.97 1.13
CA HIS A 400 0.18 -9.10 2.59
C HIS A 400 -1.19 -9.58 3.07
N ASP A 401 -2.20 -9.56 2.19
CA ASP A 401 -3.52 -10.12 2.45
C ASP A 401 -3.53 -11.67 2.36
N PHE A 402 -2.40 -12.27 1.97
CA PHE A 402 -2.21 -13.71 1.91
C PHE A 402 -2.01 -14.30 3.30
N GLY A 403 -2.68 -15.43 3.52
CA GLY A 403 -2.50 -16.22 4.71
C GLY A 403 -3.45 -17.39 4.61
N GLY A 404 -2.93 -18.59 4.48
CA GLY A 404 -3.76 -19.79 4.54
C GLY A 404 -4.08 -20.19 5.97
N THR A 405 -4.90 -21.20 6.13
CA THR A 405 -4.97 -21.95 7.39
C THR A 405 -3.71 -22.81 7.54
N ALA A 406 -3.48 -23.46 8.69
CA ALA A 406 -2.27 -24.27 8.84
C ALA A 406 -2.22 -25.51 7.93
N ALA A 407 -3.34 -25.97 7.35
CA ALA A 407 -3.33 -27.05 6.35
C ALA A 407 -3.48 -26.59 4.90
N SER A 408 -3.86 -25.34 4.67
CA SER A 408 -3.94 -24.74 3.34
C SER A 408 -2.60 -24.82 2.61
N LYS A 409 -2.58 -25.44 1.43
CA LYS A 409 -1.38 -25.51 0.55
C LYS A 409 -1.69 -24.94 -0.82
N GLY A 410 -0.71 -24.26 -1.40
CA GLY A 410 -0.80 -23.67 -2.74
C GLY A 410 -1.76 -22.49 -2.80
N TYR A 411 -2.00 -22.02 -4.03
CA TYR A 411 -2.76 -20.80 -4.32
C TYR A 411 -4.11 -20.72 -3.61
N ALA A 412 -4.96 -21.74 -3.77
CA ALA A 412 -6.31 -21.72 -3.23
C ALA A 412 -6.33 -21.57 -1.71
N GLY A 413 -5.40 -22.22 -1.02
CA GLY A 413 -5.27 -22.14 0.42
C GLY A 413 -4.77 -20.78 0.90
N SER A 414 -3.81 -20.15 0.22
CA SER A 414 -3.23 -18.88 0.64
C SER A 414 -4.20 -17.68 0.59
N LEU A 415 -5.31 -17.81 -0.14
CA LEU A 415 -6.34 -16.78 -0.31
C LEU A 415 -7.51 -16.90 0.68
N GLU A 416 -7.46 -17.90 1.57
CA GLU A 416 -8.63 -18.31 2.33
C GLU A 416 -9.15 -17.21 3.28
N TYR A 417 -8.26 -16.57 4.05
CA TYR A 417 -8.68 -15.49 4.94
C TYR A 417 -9.24 -14.28 4.18
N TYR A 418 -8.70 -13.95 3.01
CA TYR A 418 -9.24 -12.88 2.16
C TYR A 418 -10.67 -13.20 1.69
N ARG A 419 -10.87 -14.39 1.10
CA ARG A 419 -12.18 -14.84 0.59
C ARG A 419 -13.25 -14.91 1.67
N ARG A 420 -12.87 -15.32 2.88
CA ARG A 420 -13.76 -15.38 4.03
C ARG A 420 -14.31 -14.01 4.44
N ASN A 421 -13.51 -12.95 4.27
CA ASN A 421 -13.77 -11.66 4.91
C ASN A 421 -14.17 -10.56 3.92
N LEU A 422 -13.56 -10.52 2.74
CA LEU A 422 -13.58 -9.32 1.89
C LEU A 422 -14.26 -9.51 0.53
N ALA A 423 -13.78 -10.43 -0.31
CA ALA A 423 -14.27 -10.59 -1.69
C ALA A 423 -13.71 -11.87 -2.35
N PRO A 424 -14.26 -12.28 -3.53
CA PRO A 424 -13.51 -13.10 -4.47
C PRO A 424 -12.20 -12.41 -4.88
N GLU A 425 -11.16 -13.18 -5.15
CA GLU A 425 -9.82 -12.65 -5.48
C GLU A 425 -9.77 -11.88 -6.82
N TRP A 426 -10.74 -12.12 -7.72
CA TRP A 426 -10.97 -11.33 -8.94
C TRP A 426 -12.48 -11.23 -9.19
N TYR A 427 -12.92 -10.08 -9.69
CA TYR A 427 -14.33 -9.80 -9.96
C TYR A 427 -14.48 -8.59 -10.88
N SER A 428 -15.69 -8.37 -11.39
CA SER A 428 -16.01 -7.23 -12.26
C SER A 428 -17.37 -6.64 -11.92
N PHE A 429 -17.59 -5.39 -12.31
CA PHE A 429 -18.89 -4.74 -12.23
C PHE A 429 -18.99 -3.60 -13.24
N ASP A 430 -20.21 -3.31 -13.66
CA ASP A 430 -20.50 -2.13 -14.46
C ASP A 430 -20.81 -0.96 -13.53
N ARG A 431 -20.15 0.16 -13.78
CA ARG A 431 -20.45 1.42 -13.13
C ARG A 431 -20.16 2.54 -14.09
N ASN A 432 -21.08 3.49 -14.13
CA ASN A 432 -20.91 4.72 -14.84
C ASN A 432 -20.67 4.57 -16.36
N GLY A 433 -21.40 3.65 -16.99
CA GLY A 433 -21.20 3.30 -18.41
C GLY A 433 -19.86 2.62 -18.70
N ARG A 434 -19.06 2.27 -17.67
CA ARG A 434 -17.76 1.62 -17.78
C ARG A 434 -17.83 0.22 -17.22
N HIS A 435 -16.90 -0.60 -17.66
CA HIS A 435 -16.69 -1.93 -17.10
C HIS A 435 -15.42 -1.92 -16.25
N ILE A 436 -15.57 -2.19 -14.96
CA ILE A 436 -14.47 -2.23 -13.99
C ILE A 436 -14.09 -3.68 -13.75
N VAL A 437 -12.79 -3.96 -13.83
CA VAL A 437 -12.21 -5.28 -13.61
C VAL A 437 -11.20 -5.20 -12.47
N VAL A 438 -11.36 -6.05 -11.47
CA VAL A 438 -10.41 -6.25 -10.36
C VAL A 438 -9.69 -7.57 -10.57
N LEU A 439 -8.36 -7.53 -10.59
CA LEU A 439 -7.49 -8.66 -10.85
C LEU A 439 -6.62 -9.00 -9.64
N GLU A 440 -6.32 -10.30 -9.49
CA GLU A 440 -5.27 -10.80 -8.62
C GLU A 440 -3.98 -10.95 -9.44
N ASP A 441 -2.87 -10.42 -8.93
CA ASP A 441 -1.58 -10.38 -9.64
C ASP A 441 -0.35 -10.53 -8.73
N ASN A 442 -0.50 -11.19 -7.57
CA ASN A 442 0.60 -11.40 -6.62
C ASN A 442 1.31 -12.75 -6.82
N TYR A 443 0.61 -13.78 -7.30
CA TYR A 443 1.14 -15.15 -7.40
C TYR A 443 1.88 -15.44 -8.72
N ASP A 444 2.70 -16.50 -8.77
CA ASP A 444 3.31 -17.00 -10.01
C ASP A 444 2.23 -17.39 -11.03
N ALA A 445 2.45 -17.06 -12.30
CA ALA A 445 1.50 -17.06 -13.41
C ALA A 445 0.78 -18.40 -13.65
N SER A 446 1.34 -19.50 -13.16
CA SER A 446 0.72 -20.82 -13.20
C SER A 446 -0.63 -20.88 -12.45
N GLY A 447 -0.84 -20.04 -11.43
CA GLY A 447 -2.10 -19.93 -10.68
C GLY A 447 -3.19 -19.10 -11.35
N LEU A 448 -2.84 -18.24 -12.32
CA LEU A 448 -3.74 -17.23 -12.90
C LEU A 448 -4.53 -17.71 -14.13
N LYS A 449 -4.33 -18.96 -14.56
CA LYS A 449 -5.07 -19.50 -15.70
C LYS A 449 -6.60 -19.42 -15.54
N PRO A 450 -7.20 -19.79 -14.39
CA PRO A 450 -8.64 -19.64 -14.18
C PRO A 450 -9.10 -18.18 -14.29
N GLN A 451 -8.31 -17.24 -13.75
CA GLN A 451 -8.59 -15.80 -13.89
C GLN A 451 -8.59 -15.38 -15.36
N LEU A 452 -7.62 -15.82 -16.17
CA LEU A 452 -7.58 -15.49 -17.59
C LEU A 452 -8.79 -16.04 -18.37
N GLU A 453 -9.20 -17.28 -18.07
CA GLU A 453 -10.38 -17.90 -18.68
C GLU A 453 -11.67 -17.16 -18.28
N TRP A 454 -11.78 -16.76 -17.01
CA TRP A 454 -12.86 -15.91 -16.51
C TRP A 454 -12.86 -14.53 -17.20
N LEU A 455 -11.72 -13.86 -17.24
CA LEU A 455 -11.55 -12.51 -17.80
C LEU A 455 -11.93 -12.47 -19.28
N GLY A 456 -11.49 -13.46 -20.07
CA GLY A 456 -11.83 -13.53 -21.49
C GLY A 456 -13.34 -13.64 -21.73
N ARG A 457 -14.06 -14.34 -20.84
CA ARG A 457 -15.53 -14.44 -20.92
C ARG A 457 -16.21 -13.16 -20.46
N ASP A 458 -15.76 -12.62 -19.33
CA ASP A 458 -16.28 -11.39 -18.73
C ASP A 458 -16.20 -10.21 -19.71
N LEU A 459 -15.01 -9.96 -20.28
CA LEU A 459 -14.80 -8.88 -21.25
C LEU A 459 -15.63 -9.08 -22.53
N ALA A 460 -15.73 -10.31 -23.04
CA ALA A 460 -16.51 -10.60 -24.24
C ALA A 460 -18.01 -10.29 -24.05
N GLN A 461 -18.51 -10.41 -22.82
CA GLN A 461 -19.91 -10.21 -22.47
C GLN A 461 -20.20 -8.76 -22.03
N HIS A 462 -19.32 -8.14 -21.26
CA HIS A 462 -19.59 -6.88 -20.57
C HIS A 462 -18.81 -5.67 -21.09
N ALA A 463 -17.64 -5.86 -21.71
CA ALA A 463 -16.77 -4.75 -22.14
C ALA A 463 -17.05 -4.23 -23.56
N VAL A 464 -17.81 -4.97 -24.39
CA VAL A 464 -18.07 -4.57 -25.78
C VAL A 464 -18.86 -3.25 -25.82
N GLY A 465 -18.23 -2.22 -26.40
CA GLY A 465 -18.83 -0.89 -26.50
C GLY A 465 -18.74 -0.05 -25.22
N LYS A 466 -17.91 -0.47 -24.24
CA LYS A 466 -17.61 0.30 -23.02
C LYS A 466 -16.12 0.54 -22.87
N GLN A 467 -15.77 1.54 -22.07
CA GLN A 467 -14.42 1.72 -21.55
C GLN A 467 -14.13 0.70 -20.45
N VAL A 468 -12.92 0.14 -20.43
CA VAL A 468 -12.46 -0.81 -19.41
C VAL A 468 -11.47 -0.14 -18.47
N PHE A 469 -11.75 -0.21 -17.17
CA PHE A 469 -10.81 0.17 -16.10
C PHE A 469 -10.34 -1.07 -15.37
N VAL A 470 -9.05 -1.17 -15.13
CA VAL A 470 -8.42 -2.33 -14.49
C VAL A 470 -7.79 -1.90 -13.18
N PHE A 471 -8.10 -2.61 -12.11
CA PHE A 471 -7.50 -2.45 -10.80
C PHE A 471 -6.77 -3.73 -10.40
N ALA A 472 -5.55 -3.58 -9.93
CA ALA A 472 -4.70 -4.66 -9.45
C ALA A 472 -3.91 -4.16 -8.24
N HIS A 473 -3.26 -5.04 -7.50
CA HIS A 473 -2.40 -4.58 -6.41
C HIS A 473 -1.03 -4.18 -6.96
N ARG A 474 -0.41 -5.02 -7.80
CA ARG A 474 0.84 -4.65 -8.45
C ARG A 474 0.57 -4.03 -9.81
N SER A 475 1.57 -3.38 -10.37
CA SER A 475 1.54 -3.05 -11.80
C SER A 475 1.47 -4.36 -12.59
N LEU A 476 0.56 -4.50 -13.55
CA LEU A 476 0.48 -5.67 -14.46
C LEU A 476 1.76 -5.90 -15.25
N PHE A 477 2.63 -4.89 -15.24
CA PHE A 477 3.86 -4.84 -15.98
C PHE A 477 5.06 -5.28 -15.14
N THR A 478 4.94 -5.25 -13.81
CA THR A 478 6.00 -5.48 -12.81
C THR A 478 7.05 -6.52 -13.20
N GLN A 479 8.34 -6.23 -13.03
CA GLN A 479 9.36 -7.31 -13.07
C GLN A 479 9.26 -8.31 -11.90
N TRP A 480 8.59 -7.93 -10.80
CA TRP A 480 8.51 -8.70 -9.55
C TRP A 480 7.10 -9.26 -9.34
N GLY A 481 6.98 -10.55 -9.02
CA GLY A 481 5.69 -11.26 -9.02
C GLY A 481 5.47 -11.99 -10.36
N PRO A 482 4.23 -12.05 -10.90
CA PRO A 482 3.95 -12.82 -12.12
C PRO A 482 4.67 -12.28 -13.36
N GLY A 483 4.94 -10.97 -13.42
CA GLY A 483 5.74 -10.30 -14.44
C GLY A 483 5.50 -10.72 -15.89
N ALA A 484 6.40 -11.50 -16.49
CA ALA A 484 6.22 -12.01 -17.86
C ALA A 484 4.96 -12.88 -18.00
N GLY A 485 4.56 -13.55 -16.93
CA GLY A 485 3.36 -14.36 -16.83
C GLY A 485 2.03 -13.61 -16.92
N MET A 486 2.03 -12.28 -16.75
CA MET A 486 0.85 -11.44 -17.01
C MET A 486 0.63 -11.14 -18.49
N GLN A 487 1.58 -11.48 -19.38
CA GLN A 487 1.46 -11.15 -20.80
C GLN A 487 0.16 -11.68 -21.44
N PRO A 488 -0.32 -12.91 -21.17
CA PRO A 488 -1.60 -13.37 -21.71
C PRO A 488 -2.80 -12.52 -21.25
N THR A 489 -2.79 -12.05 -20.00
CA THR A 489 -3.81 -11.13 -19.47
C THR A 489 -3.77 -9.78 -20.18
N ILE A 490 -2.56 -9.24 -20.40
CA ILE A 490 -2.36 -8.00 -21.16
C ILE A 490 -2.84 -8.16 -22.60
N ASP A 491 -2.52 -9.29 -23.25
CA ASP A 491 -2.92 -9.59 -24.62
C ASP A 491 -4.45 -9.70 -24.77
N GLU A 492 -5.14 -10.23 -23.75
CA GLU A 492 -6.60 -10.26 -23.71
C GLU A 492 -7.18 -8.85 -23.56
N LEU A 493 -6.69 -8.09 -22.57
CA LEU A 493 -7.11 -6.71 -22.32
C LEU A 493 -6.89 -5.80 -23.55
N ALA A 494 -5.80 -6.00 -24.29
CA ALA A 494 -5.43 -5.20 -25.45
C ALA A 494 -6.44 -5.28 -26.62
N LYS A 495 -7.38 -6.24 -26.58
CA LYS A 495 -8.46 -6.37 -27.56
C LYS A 495 -9.61 -5.37 -27.32
N TYR A 496 -9.67 -4.75 -26.14
CA TYR A 496 -10.76 -3.87 -25.69
C TYR A 496 -10.28 -2.42 -25.46
N ASP A 497 -11.21 -1.50 -25.18
CA ASP A 497 -10.88 -0.08 -24.93
C ASP A 497 -10.44 0.16 -23.48
N VAL A 498 -9.23 -0.30 -23.14
CA VAL A 498 -8.62 -0.05 -21.82
C VAL A 498 -8.13 1.40 -21.72
N ARG A 499 -8.64 2.11 -20.72
CA ARG A 499 -8.34 3.55 -20.49
C ARG A 499 -7.56 3.81 -19.21
N MET A 500 -7.71 2.96 -18.19
CA MET A 500 -7.04 3.12 -16.90
C MET A 500 -6.57 1.77 -16.37
N VAL A 501 -5.35 1.76 -15.84
CA VAL A 501 -4.81 0.69 -14.99
C VAL A 501 -4.41 1.33 -13.66
N ALA A 502 -5.03 0.91 -12.56
CA ALA A 502 -4.71 1.37 -11.22
C ALA A 502 -4.02 0.27 -10.40
N ALA A 503 -2.91 0.61 -9.76
CA ALA A 503 -2.13 -0.29 -8.90
C ALA A 503 -1.77 0.38 -7.57
N GLY A 504 -1.54 -0.41 -6.53
CA GLY A 504 -1.17 0.07 -5.19
C GLY A 504 0.30 -0.09 -4.82
N HIS A 505 0.94 -1.17 -5.30
CA HIS A 505 2.28 -1.58 -4.88
C HIS A 505 3.38 -0.91 -5.72
N ASN A 506 4.06 0.11 -5.19
CA ASN A 506 5.09 0.84 -5.94
C ASN A 506 6.52 0.49 -5.49
N GLN A 507 7.09 -0.56 -6.08
CA GLN A 507 8.52 -0.86 -5.98
C GLN A 507 9.37 -0.28 -7.12
N GLN A 508 8.71 0.35 -8.11
CA GLN A 508 9.27 0.77 -9.39
C GLN A 508 8.26 1.61 -10.19
N ALA A 509 8.70 2.73 -10.73
CA ALA A 509 7.95 3.41 -11.77
C ALA A 509 8.04 2.57 -13.05
N GLU A 510 6.94 1.93 -13.45
CA GLU A 510 6.86 1.23 -14.73
C GLU A 510 5.93 2.01 -15.67
N PHE A 511 6.52 2.63 -16.69
CA PHE A 511 5.78 3.26 -17.76
C PHE A 511 5.94 2.45 -19.04
N ARG A 512 4.81 1.98 -19.59
CA ARG A 512 4.83 1.19 -20.82
C ARG A 512 3.98 1.78 -21.93
N ARG A 513 4.65 1.95 -23.06
CA ARG A 513 4.04 2.34 -24.32
C ARG A 513 3.85 1.12 -25.20
N GLY A 514 2.68 1.04 -25.86
CA GLY A 514 2.39 0.04 -26.89
C GLY A 514 1.55 -1.16 -26.44
N ALA A 515 1.43 -1.42 -25.12
CA ALA A 515 0.51 -2.44 -24.61
C ALA A 515 -0.96 -2.11 -24.88
N PHE A 516 -1.33 -0.84 -24.73
CA PHE A 516 -2.66 -0.32 -25.01
C PHE A 516 -2.58 0.97 -25.82
N LYS A 517 -3.63 1.26 -26.58
CA LYS A 517 -3.67 2.46 -27.45
C LYS A 517 -3.87 3.76 -26.67
N ARG A 518 -4.54 3.72 -25.51
CA ARG A 518 -5.10 4.90 -24.81
C ARG A 518 -5.09 4.81 -23.27
N SER A 519 -4.31 3.91 -22.68
CA SER A 519 -4.31 3.71 -21.21
C SER A 519 -3.43 4.70 -20.46
N VAL A 520 -3.86 5.08 -19.26
CA VAL A 520 -3.01 5.69 -18.23
C VAL A 520 -2.82 4.70 -17.10
N GLU A 521 -1.58 4.54 -16.65
CA GLU A 521 -1.31 3.84 -15.41
C GLU A 521 -1.30 4.85 -14.26
N ILE A 522 -2.09 4.58 -13.23
CA ILE A 522 -2.16 5.36 -12.00
C ILE A 522 -1.75 4.43 -10.89
N ASN A 523 -0.53 4.59 -10.39
CA ASN A 523 -0.09 3.86 -9.20
C ASN A 523 -0.32 4.75 -7.98
N ASN A 524 -0.70 4.18 -6.82
CA ASN A 524 -0.68 4.91 -5.55
C ASN A 524 0.79 5.11 -5.12
N GLN A 525 1.46 6.03 -5.81
CA GLN A 525 2.87 6.30 -5.63
C GLN A 525 3.07 7.10 -4.34
N GLY A 526 3.11 6.47 -3.18
CA GLY A 526 3.69 7.07 -1.97
C GLY A 526 5.21 6.87 -1.96
N THR A 527 5.98 7.79 -1.36
CA THR A 527 7.46 7.65 -1.23
C THR A 527 7.88 6.47 -0.33
N TYR A 528 6.92 5.68 0.12
CA TYR A 528 7.07 4.56 1.03
C TYR A 528 6.14 3.37 0.70
N GLY A 529 5.66 3.22 -0.56
CA GLY A 529 4.74 2.16 -1.01
C GLY A 529 5.30 0.72 -0.97
N ILE A 530 6.05 0.38 0.08
CA ILE A 530 6.51 -0.95 0.45
C ILE A 530 6.45 -1.05 1.97
N ASP A 531 5.61 -1.93 2.49
CA ASP A 531 5.69 -2.54 3.81
C ASP A 531 5.87 -1.50 4.96
N GLY A 532 5.09 -0.41 4.92
CA GLY A 532 5.21 0.72 5.85
C GLY A 532 4.96 2.12 5.29
N ALA A 533 4.12 2.26 4.26
CA ALA A 533 3.82 3.54 3.63
C ALA A 533 3.21 4.58 4.58
N HIS A 534 3.43 5.87 4.29
CA HIS A 534 2.56 6.90 4.83
C HIS A 534 1.15 6.62 4.33
N PRO A 535 0.12 6.80 5.17
CA PRO A 535 -1.23 6.67 4.68
C PRO A 535 -1.46 7.81 3.68
N ASP A 536 -1.77 7.44 2.45
CA ASP A 536 -2.08 8.35 1.37
C ASP A 536 -3.22 7.78 0.52
N TYR A 537 -3.78 8.65 -0.31
CA TYR A 537 -4.84 8.28 -1.23
C TYR A 537 -4.86 9.22 -2.44
N LYS A 538 -5.55 8.79 -3.49
CA LYS A 538 -5.81 9.56 -4.69
C LYS A 538 -7.29 9.82 -4.84
N VAL A 539 -7.62 11.06 -5.15
CA VAL A 539 -8.95 11.43 -5.65
C VAL A 539 -8.92 11.34 -7.16
N LEU A 540 -9.56 10.33 -7.73
CA LEU A 540 -9.66 10.12 -9.16
C LEU A 540 -10.86 10.92 -9.68
N ASP A 541 -10.61 11.95 -10.49
CA ASP A 541 -11.63 12.79 -11.12
C ASP A 541 -11.81 12.40 -12.60
N PHE A 542 -13.01 11.91 -12.92
CA PHE A 542 -13.35 11.43 -14.26
C PHE A 542 -14.08 12.46 -15.13
N SER A 543 -14.28 13.69 -14.64
CA SER A 543 -15.02 14.74 -15.36
C SER A 543 -14.41 15.14 -16.71
N GLY A 544 -13.10 14.88 -16.90
CA GLY A 544 -12.38 15.11 -18.15
C GLY A 544 -12.47 13.99 -19.19
N ILE A 545 -13.13 12.87 -18.88
CA ILE A 545 -13.23 11.70 -19.78
C ILE A 545 -14.65 11.58 -20.35
N THR A 546 -14.76 11.48 -21.67
CA THR A 546 -16.03 11.27 -22.39
C THR A 546 -15.97 10.02 -23.26
N ASP A 547 -17.14 9.45 -23.56
CA ASP A 547 -17.33 8.31 -24.46
C ASP A 547 -17.96 8.72 -25.81
N ASP A 548 -17.88 10.01 -26.17
CA ASP A 548 -18.44 10.52 -27.42
C ASP A 548 -17.57 10.15 -28.64
N LEU A 549 -17.97 9.12 -29.38
CA LEU A 549 -17.33 8.68 -30.63
C LEU A 549 -17.21 9.76 -31.73
N ARG A 550 -17.84 10.93 -31.57
CA ARG A 550 -17.75 12.08 -32.49
C ARG A 550 -16.64 13.07 -32.13
N THR A 551 -16.04 12.96 -30.94
CA THR A 551 -14.83 13.73 -30.62
C THR A 551 -13.73 13.39 -31.61
N SER A 552 -12.94 14.38 -31.99
CA SER A 552 -11.81 14.11 -32.88
C SER A 552 -10.82 13.20 -32.16
N ARG A 553 -10.13 12.29 -32.88
CA ARG A 553 -9.25 11.25 -32.31
C ARG A 553 -8.13 11.78 -31.41
N ASN A 554 -7.89 13.10 -31.42
CA ASN A 554 -6.86 13.79 -30.65
C ASN A 554 -7.43 14.61 -29.47
N GLU A 555 -8.76 14.69 -29.31
CA GLU A 555 -9.43 15.24 -28.11
C GLU A 555 -9.80 14.14 -27.09
N ASP A 556 -9.66 12.88 -27.50
CA ASP A 556 -9.82 11.66 -26.69
C ASP A 556 -8.64 11.38 -25.74
N THR A 557 -7.78 12.39 -25.55
CA THR A 557 -6.59 12.42 -24.70
C THR A 557 -6.87 12.89 -23.27
N GLY A 558 -8.13 13.04 -22.89
CA GLY A 558 -8.50 13.26 -21.48
C GLY A 558 -7.93 12.13 -20.63
N HIS A 559 -7.04 12.48 -19.71
CA HIS A 559 -6.51 11.55 -18.72
C HIS A 559 -7.40 11.59 -17.48
N VAL A 560 -7.50 10.46 -16.76
CA VAL A 560 -8.03 10.49 -15.39
C VAL A 560 -7.10 11.41 -14.61
N THR A 561 -7.62 12.52 -14.09
CA THR A 561 -6.82 13.41 -13.26
C THR A 561 -6.93 12.92 -11.83
N GLY A 562 -5.82 12.50 -11.26
CA GLY A 562 -5.70 12.27 -9.82
C GLY A 562 -5.42 13.58 -9.11
N ILE A 563 -5.90 13.70 -7.88
CA ILE A 563 -5.29 14.55 -6.86
C ILE A 563 -4.79 13.61 -5.78
N HIS A 564 -3.48 13.47 -5.66
CA HIS A 564 -2.87 12.78 -4.52
C HIS A 564 -3.05 13.60 -3.25
N ARG A 565 -3.41 12.92 -2.16
CA ARG A 565 -3.61 13.48 -0.83
C ARG A 565 -2.95 12.58 0.20
N GLN A 566 -2.14 13.20 1.05
CA GLN A 566 -1.54 12.56 2.21
C GLN A 566 -2.40 12.92 3.43
N PHE A 567 -2.54 12.03 4.41
CA PHE A 567 -3.26 12.36 5.66
C PHE A 567 -2.39 13.11 6.67
N ASP A 568 -1.23 13.61 6.24
CA ASP A 568 -0.29 14.24 7.16
C ASP A 568 -0.65 15.71 7.30
N ILE A 569 -0.54 16.19 8.54
CA ILE A 569 -0.78 17.58 9.01
C ILE A 569 -2.28 17.91 9.13
N ASP A 570 -2.57 18.58 10.22
CA ASP A 570 -3.90 18.68 10.80
C ASP A 570 -4.84 19.46 9.87
N ASP A 571 -6.16 19.34 10.08
CA ASP A 571 -7.24 19.94 9.28
C ASP A 571 -7.20 21.50 9.31
N ASP A 572 -6.12 22.10 8.79
CA ASP A 572 -5.59 23.39 9.21
C ASP A 572 -5.24 24.29 8.02
N SER A 573 -4.98 25.56 8.36
CA SER A 573 -4.60 26.57 7.39
C SER A 573 -3.61 27.58 7.94
N ALA A 574 -2.69 28.03 7.10
CA ALA A 574 -1.63 28.96 7.47
C ALA A 574 -1.56 30.16 6.51
N LEU A 575 -1.30 31.34 7.08
CA LEU A 575 -0.86 32.51 6.31
C LEU A 575 0.67 32.51 6.24
N VAL A 576 1.21 31.98 5.15
CA VAL A 576 2.66 31.85 4.92
C VAL A 576 3.26 33.19 4.54
N SER A 577 2.56 33.97 3.70
CA SER A 577 2.95 35.33 3.38
C SER A 577 1.75 36.27 3.30
N PRO A 578 1.84 37.52 3.79
CA PRO A 578 3.00 38.11 4.47
C PRO A 578 3.26 37.46 5.84
N ALA A 579 4.50 37.07 6.11
CA ALA A 579 4.90 36.46 7.38
C ALA A 579 4.96 37.51 8.50
N GLN A 580 4.85 37.05 9.75
CA GLN A 580 4.99 37.91 10.93
C GLN A 580 6.35 38.63 10.93
N GLY A 581 6.30 39.96 11.03
CA GLY A 581 7.46 40.83 11.03
C GLY A 581 8.14 41.00 9.68
N SER A 582 7.58 40.51 8.57
CA SER A 582 8.19 40.64 7.24
C SER A 582 8.17 42.08 6.70
N VAL A 583 9.09 42.42 5.80
CA VAL A 583 9.23 43.76 5.19
C VAL A 583 9.18 43.68 3.67
N HIS A 584 8.30 44.48 3.06
CA HIS A 584 8.00 44.43 1.63
C HIS A 584 7.98 45.81 0.97
N GLY A 585 8.16 45.84 -0.35
CA GLY A 585 8.24 47.08 -1.12
C GLY A 585 6.86 47.53 -1.58
N ALA A 586 6.58 48.83 -1.50
CA ALA A 586 5.34 49.43 -1.96
C ALA A 586 5.07 49.22 -3.46
N GLN A 587 6.09 49.23 -4.33
CA GLN A 587 5.93 49.03 -5.78
C GLN A 587 6.12 47.56 -6.18
N ALA A 588 7.14 46.89 -5.62
CA ALA A 588 7.37 45.46 -5.80
C ALA A 588 6.14 44.61 -5.45
N GLY A 589 5.34 45.06 -4.48
CA GLY A 589 4.16 44.36 -3.99
C GLY A 589 4.50 43.34 -2.91
N VAL A 590 3.47 42.91 -2.19
CA VAL A 590 3.60 41.95 -1.08
C VAL A 590 3.13 40.58 -1.56
N PRO A 591 3.97 39.54 -1.58
CA PRO A 591 3.54 38.19 -1.86
C PRO A 591 2.49 37.74 -0.85
N VAL A 592 1.41 37.13 -1.32
CA VAL A 592 0.37 36.54 -0.49
C VAL A 592 0.34 35.05 -0.76
N GLU A 593 0.59 34.27 0.29
CA GLU A 593 0.57 32.82 0.21
C GLU A 593 -0.27 32.30 1.37
N VAL A 594 -1.36 31.63 1.04
CA VAL A 594 -2.20 30.93 1.99
C VAL A 594 -2.10 29.44 1.70
N TYR A 595 -1.80 28.70 2.75
CA TYR A 595 -1.76 27.25 2.76
C TYR A 595 -3.01 26.71 3.43
N ALA A 596 -3.51 25.58 2.93
CA ALA A 596 -4.46 24.75 3.64
C ALA A 596 -4.24 23.29 3.26
N GLU A 597 -4.16 22.46 4.29
CA GLU A 597 -4.05 21.01 4.17
C GLU A 597 -5.43 20.37 4.17
N ASP A 598 -5.51 19.12 3.74
CA ASP A 598 -6.74 18.37 3.51
C ASP A 598 -6.65 17.03 4.25
N ASP A 599 -7.11 16.97 5.50
CA ASP A 599 -7.40 15.71 6.21
C ASP A 599 -8.81 15.21 5.83
N GLY A 600 -9.08 15.16 4.51
CA GLY A 600 -10.40 14.84 3.94
C GLY A 600 -11.23 16.04 3.52
N ARG A 601 -10.76 17.29 3.68
CA ARG A 601 -11.49 18.52 3.30
C ARG A 601 -10.77 19.29 2.21
N THR A 602 -11.44 19.45 1.07
CA THR A 602 -10.86 20.15 -0.09
C THR A 602 -10.89 21.67 0.06
N PRO A 603 -9.72 22.35 0.11
CA PRO A 603 -9.66 23.80 0.13
C PRO A 603 -10.26 24.39 -1.16
N ALA A 604 -11.06 25.44 -1.03
CA ALA A 604 -11.71 26.07 -2.20
C ALA A 604 -11.38 27.56 -2.32
N LYS A 605 -11.42 28.29 -1.21
CA LYS A 605 -11.20 29.73 -1.21
C LYS A 605 -10.69 30.23 0.13
N ALA A 606 -9.97 31.34 0.10
CA ALA A 606 -9.60 32.09 1.29
C ALA A 606 -10.05 33.56 1.19
N THR A 607 -10.29 34.18 2.34
CA THR A 607 -10.49 35.62 2.44
C THR A 607 -9.38 36.26 3.25
N LEU A 608 -8.62 37.16 2.63
CA LEU A 608 -7.59 37.95 3.29
C LEU A 608 -8.13 39.35 3.62
N THR A 609 -8.08 39.75 4.88
CA THR A 609 -8.44 41.10 5.34
C THR A 609 -7.19 41.82 5.82
N LEU A 610 -6.88 42.97 5.23
CA LEU A 610 -5.78 43.83 5.63
C LEU A 610 -6.28 45.01 6.47
N ARG A 611 -5.62 45.25 7.59
CA ARG A 611 -5.86 46.38 8.49
C ARG A 611 -4.61 47.25 8.62
N ASP A 612 -4.78 48.56 8.71
CA ASP A 612 -3.69 49.47 9.07
C ASP A 612 -3.40 49.42 10.58
N SER A 613 -2.39 50.18 11.02
CA SER A 613 -2.02 50.32 12.43
C SER A 613 -3.11 50.91 13.33
N HIS A 614 -4.16 51.50 12.77
CA HIS A 614 -5.31 52.05 13.50
C HIS A 614 -6.48 51.05 13.54
N GLY A 615 -6.33 49.86 12.95
CA GLY A 615 -7.34 48.81 12.89
C GLY A 615 -8.35 48.96 11.74
N HIS A 616 -8.21 49.99 10.90
CA HIS A 616 -9.10 50.20 9.76
C HIS A 616 -8.82 49.18 8.66
N THR A 617 -9.88 48.57 8.12
CA THR A 617 -9.74 47.68 6.96
C THR A 617 -9.37 48.49 5.72
N VAL A 618 -8.15 48.31 5.22
CA VAL A 618 -7.64 48.98 4.02
C VAL A 618 -7.91 48.20 2.75
N LYS A 619 -7.98 46.86 2.83
CA LYS A 619 -8.25 45.99 1.69
C LYS A 619 -8.84 44.66 2.15
N ARG A 620 -9.68 44.05 1.31
CA ARG A 620 -10.11 42.66 1.45
C ARG A 620 -9.96 41.97 0.09
N THR A 621 -9.28 40.84 0.08
CA THR A 621 -8.99 40.05 -1.13
C THR A 621 -9.61 38.67 -0.98
N ARG A 622 -10.13 38.11 -2.07
CA ARG A 622 -10.53 36.71 -2.16
C ARG A 622 -9.49 35.96 -2.95
N LEU A 623 -9.03 34.84 -2.42
CA LEU A 623 -8.08 33.94 -3.05
C LEU A 623 -8.80 32.64 -3.40
N ARG A 624 -8.35 31.97 -4.46
CA ARG A 624 -8.87 30.66 -4.89
C ARG A 624 -7.73 29.65 -4.82
N PHE A 625 -8.07 28.45 -4.37
CA PHE A 625 -7.21 27.29 -4.47
C PHE A 625 -7.45 26.62 -5.82
N GLY A 626 -6.44 25.93 -6.34
CA GLY A 626 -6.52 25.20 -7.62
C GLY A 626 -6.44 26.07 -8.87
N ASP A 627 -6.17 27.38 -8.75
CA ASP A 627 -6.00 28.25 -9.93
C ASP A 627 -4.71 27.86 -10.70
N SER A 628 -4.78 27.86 -12.03
CA SER A 628 -3.65 27.49 -12.91
C SER A 628 -2.51 28.52 -12.84
N GLY A 629 -1.27 28.04 -12.83
CA GLY A 629 -0.07 28.87 -12.77
C GLY A 629 0.18 29.76 -14.00
N ASP A 630 1.20 30.62 -13.90
CA ASP A 630 1.73 31.41 -15.02
C ASP A 630 2.07 30.50 -16.21
N ARG A 631 1.99 31.03 -17.44
CA ARG A 631 2.42 30.26 -18.61
C ARG A 631 3.88 29.86 -18.47
N PRO A 632 4.21 28.59 -18.76
CA PRO A 632 5.59 28.11 -18.73
C PRO A 632 6.45 28.86 -19.75
N GLY A 633 7.76 28.84 -19.53
CA GLY A 633 8.74 29.44 -20.43
C GLY A 633 8.91 28.61 -21.71
N ILE A 634 10.04 27.91 -21.83
CA ILE A 634 10.24 26.89 -22.86
C ILE A 634 9.67 25.57 -22.37
N GLU A 635 8.80 24.92 -23.17
CA GLU A 635 8.25 23.61 -22.85
C GLU A 635 8.87 22.53 -23.74
N ASN A 636 9.55 21.57 -23.11
CA ASN A 636 10.09 20.40 -23.78
C ASN A 636 9.21 19.19 -23.45
N CYS A 637 8.27 18.90 -24.33
CA CYS A 637 7.41 17.73 -24.18
C CYS A 637 8.22 16.44 -24.35
N TYR A 638 7.76 15.37 -23.70
CA TYR A 638 8.41 14.08 -23.80
C TYR A 638 8.53 13.63 -25.26
N THR A 639 9.72 13.19 -25.64
CA THR A 639 9.98 12.62 -26.96
C THR A 639 10.50 11.20 -26.76
N PRO A 640 9.77 10.16 -27.21
CA PRO A 640 10.29 8.80 -27.18
C PRO A 640 11.55 8.67 -28.07
N PRO A 641 12.47 7.74 -27.73
CA PRO A 641 13.62 7.44 -28.58
C PRO A 641 13.21 7.15 -30.03
N GLY A 642 13.75 7.93 -30.99
CA GLY A 642 13.48 7.78 -32.43
C GLY A 642 12.06 8.18 -32.90
N GLY A 643 11.21 8.71 -32.01
CA GLY A 643 9.85 9.13 -32.35
C GLY A 643 9.67 10.65 -32.45
N ARG A 644 8.42 11.11 -32.33
CA ARG A 644 8.04 12.53 -32.34
C ARG A 644 7.60 12.94 -30.95
N ALA A 645 7.85 14.20 -30.60
CA ALA A 645 7.37 14.79 -29.35
C ALA A 645 5.86 14.61 -29.20
N GLU A 646 5.44 14.24 -28.01
CA GLU A 646 4.04 14.19 -27.60
C GLU A 646 3.54 15.59 -27.25
N PRO A 647 2.21 15.82 -27.23
CA PRO A 647 1.65 17.01 -26.61
C PRO A 647 2.04 17.08 -25.13
N CYS A 648 2.46 18.26 -24.66
CA CYS A 648 2.69 18.49 -23.25
C CYS A 648 1.36 18.41 -22.48
N PRO A 649 1.35 17.79 -21.28
CA PRO A 649 0.22 17.91 -20.37
C PRO A 649 -0.05 19.36 -19.98
N ASP A 650 -1.31 19.70 -19.69
CA ASP A 650 -1.65 20.99 -19.12
C ASP A 650 -0.93 21.22 -17.78
N ALA A 651 -0.48 22.44 -17.54
CA ALA A 651 0.12 22.82 -16.27
C ALA A 651 -0.93 22.73 -15.15
N ARG A 652 -0.60 21.99 -14.09
CA ARG A 652 -1.51 21.72 -12.98
C ARG A 652 -1.50 22.86 -11.96
N GLY A 653 -2.68 23.16 -11.42
CA GLY A 653 -2.85 24.16 -10.36
C GLY A 653 -2.41 23.64 -8.99
N ALA A 654 -2.20 24.56 -8.05
CA ALA A 654 -1.86 24.24 -6.67
C ALA A 654 -3.14 24.02 -5.86
N TRP A 655 -3.39 22.80 -5.36
CA TRP A 655 -4.66 22.49 -4.67
C TRP A 655 -4.62 22.82 -3.16
N THR A 656 -3.43 22.82 -2.54
CA THR A 656 -3.19 23.23 -1.14
C THR A 656 -2.79 24.70 -0.98
N ARG A 657 -2.61 25.43 -2.09
CA ARG A 657 -2.14 26.82 -2.06
C ARG A 657 -3.08 27.77 -2.78
N ALA A 658 -3.21 28.95 -2.20
CA ALA A 658 -3.79 30.11 -2.85
C ALA A 658 -2.78 31.27 -2.82
N SER A 659 -2.38 31.72 -4.00
CA SER A 659 -1.32 32.71 -4.19
C SER A 659 -1.87 34.00 -4.82
N ASP A 660 -1.35 35.16 -4.40
CA ASP A 660 -1.65 36.47 -5.00
C ASP A 660 -0.52 37.48 -4.69
N ARG A 661 -0.63 38.70 -5.20
CA ARG A 661 0.27 39.81 -4.86
C ARG A 661 -0.50 41.08 -4.54
N LEU A 662 -0.23 41.64 -3.36
CA LEU A 662 -0.85 42.90 -2.94
C LEU A 662 -0.08 44.09 -3.52
N HIS A 663 -0.76 44.83 -4.38
CA HIS A 663 -0.28 46.10 -4.90
C HIS A 663 -1.03 47.30 -4.29
N GLY A 664 -0.41 48.48 -4.38
CA GLY A 664 -1.02 49.77 -4.03
C GLY A 664 -1.04 50.10 -2.54
N LEU A 665 -0.27 49.37 -1.72
CA LEU A 665 -0.10 49.69 -0.31
C LEU A 665 0.90 50.84 -0.14
N ARG A 666 0.56 51.81 0.71
CA ARG A 666 1.50 52.88 1.08
C ARG A 666 2.47 52.36 2.15
N PRO A 667 3.66 52.96 2.28
CA PRO A 667 4.55 52.64 3.40
C PRO A 667 3.84 52.76 4.75
N GLY A 668 4.01 51.75 5.60
CA GLY A 668 3.30 51.63 6.88
C GLY A 668 3.27 50.20 7.40
N THR A 669 2.74 50.04 8.61
CA THR A 669 2.54 48.73 9.25
C THR A 669 1.12 48.26 9.00
N TYR A 670 0.98 47.00 8.59
CA TYR A 670 -0.29 46.37 8.30
C TYR A 670 -0.42 45.05 9.04
N THR A 671 -1.66 44.68 9.31
CA THR A 671 -2.01 43.38 9.85
C THR A 671 -2.90 42.65 8.86
N ALA A 672 -2.49 41.46 8.46
CA ALA A 672 -3.25 40.54 7.61
C ALA A 672 -3.97 39.50 8.47
N GLU A 673 -5.23 39.24 8.16
CA GLU A 673 -6.08 38.21 8.79
C GLU A 673 -6.67 37.33 7.68
N THR A 674 -6.50 36.00 7.75
CA THR A 674 -7.04 35.06 6.76
C THR A 674 -8.12 34.14 7.33
N THR A 675 -9.01 33.65 6.46
CA THR A 675 -9.94 32.56 6.77
C THR A 675 -10.10 31.70 5.53
N VAL A 676 -9.85 30.40 5.66
CA VAL A 676 -9.96 29.42 4.58
C VAL A 676 -11.27 28.66 4.69
N TYR A 677 -11.86 28.33 3.55
CA TYR A 677 -13.10 27.58 3.42
C TYR A 677 -12.91 26.41 2.47
N ASP A 678 -13.49 25.27 2.84
CA ASP A 678 -13.57 24.11 1.97
C ASP A 678 -14.64 24.28 0.87
N THR A 679 -14.72 23.31 -0.03
CA THR A 679 -15.71 23.25 -1.13
C THR A 679 -17.16 23.22 -0.62
N ARG A 680 -17.39 22.72 0.60
CA ARG A 680 -18.69 22.70 1.30
C ARG A 680 -19.01 24.02 2.00
N GLY A 681 -18.08 24.97 2.02
CA GLY A 681 -18.21 26.28 2.65
C GLY A 681 -17.99 26.30 4.17
N LYS A 682 -17.52 25.19 4.76
CA LYS A 682 -17.13 25.12 6.17
C LYS A 682 -15.72 25.71 6.31
N ALA A 683 -15.52 26.55 7.32
CA ALA A 683 -14.21 27.12 7.58
C ALA A 683 -13.25 26.04 8.09
N PHE A 684 -11.97 26.14 7.75
CA PHE A 684 -10.93 25.35 8.41
C PHE A 684 -10.75 25.85 9.86
N PRO A 685 -10.50 24.95 10.82
CA PRO A 685 -9.84 25.29 12.07
C PRO A 685 -8.72 26.31 11.83
N ALA A 686 -8.67 27.33 12.69
CA ALA A 686 -7.68 28.38 12.56
C ALA A 686 -6.51 28.07 13.49
N LEU A 687 -5.34 27.76 12.92
CA LEU A 687 -4.08 27.86 13.64
C LEU A 687 -3.92 29.29 14.22
N PRO A 688 -3.15 29.48 15.31
CA PRO A 688 -2.83 30.82 15.83
C PRO A 688 -2.18 31.76 14.79
N ALA A 689 -1.71 31.22 13.66
CA ALA A 689 -1.03 31.93 12.57
C ALA A 689 -1.95 32.50 11.46
N VAL A 690 -3.27 32.62 11.68
CA VAL A 690 -4.15 33.34 10.72
C VAL A 690 -4.00 34.86 10.77
N LYS A 691 -3.14 35.39 11.64
CA LYS A 691 -2.88 36.82 11.79
C LYS A 691 -1.39 37.13 11.76
N SER A 692 -0.97 37.97 10.83
CA SER A 692 0.41 38.44 10.73
C SER A 692 0.49 39.96 10.65
N THR A 693 1.52 40.55 11.25
CA THR A 693 1.84 41.97 11.13
C THR A 693 3.11 42.15 10.33
N PHE A 694 3.08 42.97 9.30
CA PHE A 694 4.20 43.20 8.38
C PHE A 694 4.36 44.69 8.07
N GLN A 695 5.49 45.06 7.47
CA GLN A 695 5.78 46.43 7.07
C GLN A 695 5.86 46.55 5.55
N VAL A 696 5.32 47.65 5.04
CA VAL A 696 5.56 48.11 3.68
C VAL A 696 6.48 49.32 3.76
N VAL A 697 7.54 49.33 2.96
CA VAL A 697 8.51 50.42 2.86
C VAL A 697 8.62 50.91 1.42
N HIS A 698 9.32 52.03 1.21
CA HIS A 698 9.73 52.41 -0.13
C HIS A 698 10.72 51.39 -0.68
N ASP A 699 10.58 50.98 -1.95
CA ASP A 699 11.45 49.98 -2.58
C ASP A 699 12.94 50.35 -2.54
N SER A 700 13.27 51.64 -2.53
CA SER A 700 14.64 52.12 -2.38
C SER A 700 15.26 51.82 -1.01
N ALA A 701 14.45 51.47 0.00
CA ALA A 701 14.89 51.05 1.32
C ALA A 701 15.10 49.53 1.41
N LEU A 702 14.74 48.76 0.38
CA LEU A 702 14.99 47.33 0.34
C LEU A 702 16.32 47.03 -0.36
N PRO A 703 17.18 46.18 0.25
CA PRO A 703 18.33 45.66 -0.46
C PRO A 703 17.86 44.79 -1.63
N LYS A 704 18.58 44.86 -2.75
CA LYS A 704 18.40 43.93 -3.87
C LYS A 704 19.19 42.66 -3.55
N PRO A 705 18.54 41.50 -3.36
CA PRO A 705 19.25 40.26 -3.06
C PRO A 705 20.18 39.89 -4.22
N SER A 706 21.34 39.36 -3.88
CA SER A 706 22.35 38.89 -4.84
C SER A 706 22.60 37.40 -4.69
N THR A 707 22.92 36.73 -5.80
CA THR A 707 23.46 35.36 -5.77
C THR A 707 24.94 35.39 -5.45
N GLY A 708 25.42 34.39 -4.73
CA GLY A 708 26.80 34.25 -4.29
C GLY A 708 27.45 33.00 -4.89
N GLN A 709 27.96 32.13 -4.03
CA GLN A 709 28.51 30.84 -4.41
C GLN A 709 27.43 29.99 -5.11
N ASP A 710 27.81 29.31 -6.19
CA ASP A 710 26.93 28.35 -6.84
C ASP A 710 26.69 27.13 -5.93
N TRP A 711 25.44 26.66 -5.95
CA TRP A 711 25.00 25.44 -5.28
C TRP A 711 24.70 24.39 -6.35
N LEU A 712 25.68 23.54 -6.65
CA LEU A 712 25.71 22.78 -7.91
C LEU A 712 25.09 21.38 -7.84
N ARG A 713 24.81 20.88 -6.63
CA ARG A 713 24.29 19.53 -6.36
C ARG A 713 23.79 19.45 -4.92
N GLN A 714 23.16 18.34 -4.53
CA GLN A 714 22.87 18.07 -3.11
C GLN A 714 24.16 18.12 -2.28
N GLY A 715 24.09 18.78 -1.12
CA GLY A 715 25.27 19.07 -0.29
C GLY A 715 26.11 20.26 -0.79
N GLY A 716 25.72 20.94 -1.87
CA GLY A 716 26.28 22.19 -2.39
C GLY A 716 27.56 22.05 -3.21
N ASN A 717 28.44 21.11 -2.85
CA ASN A 717 29.75 20.93 -3.47
C ASN A 717 30.16 19.44 -3.60
N GLU A 718 31.36 19.16 -4.12
CA GLU A 718 31.85 17.79 -4.31
C GLU A 718 32.04 17.01 -2.99
N GLU A 719 32.17 17.69 -1.85
CA GLU A 719 32.38 17.07 -0.53
C GLU A 719 31.07 16.75 0.21
N GLY A 720 29.93 17.21 -0.33
CA GLY A 720 28.59 16.95 0.19
C GLY A 720 28.26 17.66 1.51
N GLN A 721 28.94 18.77 1.81
CA GLN A 721 28.94 19.37 3.14
C GLN A 721 27.62 19.99 3.60
N SER A 722 26.68 20.22 2.67
CA SER A 722 25.47 21.03 2.92
C SER A 722 25.83 22.36 3.58
N ALA A 723 26.91 22.98 3.07
CA ALA A 723 27.52 24.16 3.66
C ALA A 723 27.70 25.26 2.62
N SER A 724 27.44 26.51 3.01
CA SER A 724 27.69 27.68 2.18
C SER A 724 28.62 28.68 2.87
N GLY A 725 29.60 29.20 2.13
CA GLY A 725 30.40 30.33 2.58
C GLY A 725 29.59 31.62 2.67
N ASP A 726 28.48 31.70 1.95
CA ASP A 726 27.55 32.81 2.01
C ASP A 726 26.74 32.80 3.31
N ASN A 727 26.20 33.96 3.68
CA ASN A 727 25.45 34.11 4.92
C ASN A 727 24.19 34.97 4.70
N PRO A 728 23.07 34.33 4.31
CA PRO A 728 21.77 35.00 4.16
C PRO A 728 21.26 35.62 5.48
N GLY A 729 21.68 35.08 6.63
CA GLY A 729 21.29 35.60 7.94
C GLY A 729 20.00 34.99 8.49
N ASP A 730 19.65 35.40 9.70
CA ASP A 730 18.51 34.89 10.48
C ASP A 730 17.20 35.61 10.21
N ARG A 731 17.24 36.77 9.55
CA ARG A 731 16.09 37.58 9.15
C ARG A 731 15.87 37.44 7.64
N LEU A 732 14.82 36.73 7.26
CA LEU A 732 14.47 36.42 5.89
C LEU A 732 13.07 36.97 5.56
N ASP A 733 12.90 37.44 4.33
CA ASP A 733 11.60 37.78 3.77
C ASP A 733 11.34 36.91 2.53
N LEU A 734 10.15 36.33 2.43
CA LEU A 734 9.71 35.58 1.24
C LEU A 734 9.60 36.55 0.06
N ARG A 735 10.29 36.24 -1.06
CA ARG A 735 10.26 37.07 -2.27
C ARG A 735 9.24 36.56 -3.27
N TRP A 736 9.18 35.25 -3.46
CA TRP A 736 8.22 34.59 -4.33
C TRP A 736 8.12 33.10 -3.96
N THR A 737 7.01 32.50 -4.38
CA THR A 737 6.79 31.05 -4.37
C THR A 737 6.42 30.57 -5.76
N ARG A 738 6.67 29.30 -6.06
CA ARG A 738 6.15 28.62 -7.24
C ARG A 738 5.78 27.19 -6.90
N HIS A 739 4.51 26.84 -7.06
CA HIS A 739 4.05 25.47 -7.03
C HIS A 739 4.33 24.81 -8.38
N THR A 740 4.93 23.64 -8.40
CA THR A 740 5.35 23.00 -9.65
C THR A 740 4.19 22.33 -10.42
N GLY A 741 3.07 22.08 -9.74
CA GLY A 741 1.95 21.26 -10.22
C GLY A 741 2.05 19.80 -9.81
N GLU A 742 3.18 19.42 -9.21
CA GLU A 742 3.52 18.09 -8.70
C GLU A 742 4.26 18.26 -7.36
N GLN A 743 4.62 17.17 -6.68
CA GLN A 743 5.19 17.23 -5.32
C GLN A 743 6.72 17.18 -5.29
N PHE A 744 7.24 17.57 -4.13
CA PHE A 744 8.61 17.28 -3.72
C PHE A 744 8.59 16.21 -2.63
N ASN A 745 9.61 15.38 -2.53
CA ASN A 745 9.80 14.56 -1.35
C ASN A 745 11.21 14.79 -0.81
N LEU A 746 12.18 14.00 -1.26
CA LEU A 746 13.61 14.15 -0.96
C LEU A 746 14.38 14.81 -2.10
N ASN A 747 13.70 15.67 -2.84
CA ASN A 747 14.29 16.44 -3.92
C ASN A 747 15.29 17.45 -3.35
N GLY A 748 16.04 18.08 -4.24
CA GLY A 748 16.90 19.20 -3.89
C GLY A 748 16.90 20.21 -5.02
N SER A 749 17.53 21.35 -4.75
CA SER A 749 17.63 22.43 -5.73
C SER A 749 19.07 22.78 -6.05
N VAL A 750 19.29 23.28 -7.26
CA VAL A 750 20.55 23.83 -7.74
C VAL A 750 20.38 25.33 -7.96
N ILE A 751 21.35 26.13 -7.51
CA ILE A 751 21.41 27.57 -7.78
C ILE A 751 22.70 27.88 -8.50
N ALA A 752 22.61 28.35 -9.75
CA ALA A 752 23.78 28.79 -10.52
C ALA A 752 23.37 29.73 -11.64
N ASP A 753 24.24 30.67 -12.01
CA ASP A 753 24.03 31.59 -13.15
C ASP A 753 22.65 32.26 -13.17
N GLY A 754 22.18 32.69 -11.99
CA GLY A 754 20.88 33.35 -11.79
C GLY A 754 19.66 32.43 -11.95
N LYS A 755 19.85 31.11 -12.00
CA LYS A 755 18.78 30.11 -12.14
C LYS A 755 18.65 29.28 -10.87
N LEU A 756 17.42 28.93 -10.57
CA LEU A 756 17.07 27.86 -9.65
C LEU A 756 16.57 26.67 -10.47
N ILE A 757 17.12 25.48 -10.25
CA ILE A 757 16.73 24.27 -10.98
C ILE A 757 16.26 23.23 -9.99
N VAL A 758 15.10 22.65 -10.25
CA VAL A 758 14.44 21.64 -9.41
C VAL A 758 13.92 20.49 -10.27
N SER A 759 13.92 19.29 -9.70
CA SER A 759 13.16 18.14 -10.19
C SER A 759 11.90 18.01 -9.33
N SER A 760 10.76 17.74 -9.95
CA SER A 760 9.54 17.35 -9.23
C SER A 760 9.20 15.89 -9.57
N ARG A 761 8.70 15.17 -8.58
CA ARG A 761 8.17 13.82 -8.79
C ARG A 761 6.73 13.96 -9.24
N ALA A 762 6.40 13.42 -10.41
CA ALA A 762 5.02 13.35 -10.82
C ALA A 762 4.29 12.28 -10.01
N PHE A 763 3.23 12.68 -9.30
CA PHE A 763 2.39 11.75 -8.56
C PHE A 763 1.14 11.42 -9.38
N ASP A 764 0.57 12.40 -10.07
CA ASP A 764 -0.70 12.24 -10.79
C ASP A 764 -0.51 12.22 -12.32
N SER A 765 0.72 12.12 -12.81
CA SER A 765 1.11 12.23 -14.23
C SER A 765 2.08 11.10 -14.62
N PRO A 766 2.04 10.60 -15.87
CA PRO A 766 3.05 9.67 -16.36
C PRO A 766 4.44 10.34 -16.59
N TYR A 767 4.53 11.67 -16.50
CA TYR A 767 5.75 12.42 -16.75
C TYR A 767 6.17 13.24 -15.53
N SER A 768 7.39 13.02 -15.04
CA SER A 768 8.07 13.92 -14.11
C SER A 768 8.57 15.16 -14.82
N MET A 769 8.92 16.20 -14.06
CA MET A 769 9.40 17.46 -14.62
C MET A 769 10.75 17.84 -14.05
N MET A 770 11.61 18.38 -14.91
CA MET A 770 12.70 19.24 -14.48
C MET A 770 12.36 20.67 -14.88
N LEU A 771 12.48 21.60 -13.93
CA LEU A 771 12.08 22.99 -14.11
C LEU A 771 13.23 23.92 -13.76
N ALA A 772 13.33 25.03 -14.48
CA ALA A 772 14.22 26.14 -14.13
C ALA A 772 13.44 27.43 -13.94
N TYR A 773 13.79 28.17 -12.90
CA TYR A 773 13.24 29.48 -12.57
C TYR A 773 14.35 30.53 -12.56
N ASP A 774 14.02 31.76 -12.92
CA ASP A 774 14.83 32.91 -12.61
C ASP A 774 14.79 33.16 -11.11
N ILE A 775 15.94 33.06 -10.43
CA ILE A 775 15.98 33.10 -8.95
C ILE A 775 15.47 34.44 -8.39
N THR A 776 15.56 35.52 -9.16
CA THR A 776 15.19 36.86 -8.68
C THR A 776 13.68 37.10 -8.77
N SER A 777 13.05 36.66 -9.85
CA SER A 777 11.64 36.96 -10.16
C SER A 777 10.69 35.79 -9.92
N GLY A 778 11.20 34.56 -9.84
CA GLY A 778 10.40 33.34 -9.81
C GLY A 778 9.76 32.99 -11.17
N ARG A 779 10.12 33.68 -12.26
CA ARG A 779 9.61 33.36 -13.60
C ARG A 779 10.18 32.02 -14.06
N GLU A 780 9.32 31.10 -14.45
CA GLU A 780 9.74 29.86 -15.09
C GLU A 780 10.46 30.16 -16.43
N ILE A 781 11.66 29.62 -16.59
CA ILE A 781 12.50 29.76 -17.78
C ILE A 781 12.22 28.62 -18.74
N TRP A 782 12.22 27.39 -18.24
CA TRP A 782 11.93 26.19 -19.00
C TRP A 782 11.40 25.07 -18.10
N ARG A 783 10.66 24.14 -18.72
CA ARG A 783 10.26 22.85 -18.16
C ARG A 783 10.50 21.74 -19.17
N SER A 784 10.88 20.58 -18.69
CA SER A 784 11.09 19.38 -19.50
C SER A 784 10.38 18.20 -18.88
N TYR A 785 9.53 17.54 -19.68
CA TYR A 785 8.79 16.36 -19.29
C TYR A 785 9.63 15.10 -19.53
N LEU A 786 9.86 14.34 -18.47
CA LEU A 786 10.75 13.19 -18.42
C LEU A 786 9.94 11.92 -18.12
N ASP A 787 10.34 10.83 -18.74
CA ASP A 787 9.79 9.49 -18.50
C ASP A 787 10.25 8.95 -17.12
N GLY A 788 9.27 8.64 -16.27
CA GLY A 788 9.45 8.07 -14.91
C GLY A 788 9.74 9.08 -13.80
N ASP A 789 9.71 8.62 -12.54
CA ASP A 789 9.80 9.44 -11.32
C ASP A 789 11.18 10.10 -11.15
N ALA A 790 11.27 11.43 -11.07
CA ALA A 790 12.51 12.15 -10.81
C ALA A 790 12.73 12.40 -9.30
N GLU A 791 13.22 11.39 -8.59
CA GLU A 791 13.33 11.38 -7.11
C GLU A 791 14.71 11.80 -6.58
N SER A 792 15.36 12.82 -7.14
CA SER A 792 16.66 13.25 -6.61
C SER A 792 17.02 14.68 -6.96
N ALA A 793 17.89 15.28 -6.16
CA ALA A 793 18.46 16.58 -6.46
C ALA A 793 19.24 16.54 -7.79
N PRO A 794 19.01 17.49 -8.71
CA PRO A 794 19.79 17.57 -9.94
C PRO A 794 21.26 17.91 -9.63
N THR A 795 22.16 17.48 -10.52
CA THR A 795 23.55 17.92 -10.52
C THR A 795 23.82 18.78 -11.75
N LEU A 796 24.35 19.99 -11.55
CA LEU A 796 24.83 20.85 -12.62
C LEU A 796 26.35 20.70 -12.79
N HIS A 797 26.77 20.39 -14.01
CA HIS A 797 28.18 20.32 -14.38
C HIS A 797 28.35 20.72 -15.86
N ASP A 798 29.30 21.63 -16.12
CA ASP A 798 29.68 22.07 -17.48
C ASP A 798 28.47 22.41 -18.39
N GLY A 799 27.55 23.22 -17.87
CA GLY A 799 26.36 23.67 -18.61
C GLY A 799 25.25 22.62 -18.79
N ARG A 800 25.36 21.46 -18.14
CA ARG A 800 24.38 20.37 -18.20
C ARG A 800 23.86 19.98 -16.84
N VAL A 801 22.57 19.66 -16.81
CA VAL A 801 21.88 19.18 -15.62
C VAL A 801 21.61 17.68 -15.76
N TYR A 802 21.99 16.92 -14.74
CA TYR A 802 21.95 15.47 -14.74
C TYR A 802 20.99 14.95 -13.67
N LEU A 803 20.21 13.92 -14.02
CA LEU A 803 19.39 13.16 -13.09
C LEU A 803 19.13 11.73 -13.60
N THR A 804 18.65 10.87 -12.72
CA THR A 804 18.00 9.61 -13.11
C THR A 804 16.52 9.63 -12.76
N THR A 805 15.75 8.76 -13.43
CA THR A 805 14.34 8.53 -13.12
C THR A 805 14.08 7.11 -12.65
N GLY A 806 12.96 6.90 -11.96
CA GLY A 806 12.53 5.61 -11.40
C GLY A 806 12.51 4.47 -12.41
N VAL A 807 12.23 4.76 -13.69
CA VAL A 807 12.28 3.78 -14.80
C VAL A 807 13.71 3.34 -15.19
N GLY A 808 14.74 3.81 -14.48
CA GLY A 808 16.14 3.42 -14.74
C GLY A 808 16.81 4.21 -15.85
N ARG A 809 16.22 5.33 -16.27
CA ARG A 809 16.78 6.19 -17.31
C ARG A 809 17.63 7.28 -16.68
N ILE A 810 18.74 7.60 -17.33
CA ILE A 810 19.59 8.75 -16.99
C ILE A 810 19.48 9.80 -18.09
N TYR A 811 19.41 11.06 -17.67
CA TYR A 811 19.29 12.21 -18.55
C TYR A 811 20.41 13.22 -18.32
N ALA A 812 20.82 13.88 -19.40
CA ALA A 812 21.56 15.14 -19.35
C ALA A 812 20.82 16.19 -20.19
N LEU A 813 20.43 17.30 -19.56
CA LEU A 813 19.72 18.40 -20.20
C LEU A 813 20.62 19.63 -20.30
N ASP A 814 20.48 20.43 -21.36
CA ASP A 814 21.14 21.74 -21.44
C ASP A 814 20.51 22.69 -20.42
N VAL A 815 21.33 23.36 -19.61
CA VAL A 815 20.88 24.25 -18.54
C VAL A 815 20.14 25.49 -19.05
N LYS A 816 20.34 25.88 -20.32
CA LYS A 816 19.82 27.12 -20.89
C LYS A 816 18.35 27.01 -21.28
N ASP A 817 17.97 25.87 -21.86
CA ASP A 817 16.65 25.66 -22.45
C ASP A 817 15.97 24.35 -22.05
N GLY A 818 16.65 23.48 -21.29
CA GLY A 818 16.10 22.22 -20.82
C GLY A 818 16.04 21.12 -21.88
N HIS A 819 16.58 21.31 -23.08
CA HIS A 819 16.59 20.24 -24.09
C HIS A 819 17.47 19.07 -23.64
N ILE A 820 16.98 17.84 -23.89
CA ILE A 820 17.73 16.61 -23.65
C ILE A 820 18.94 16.59 -24.60
N ALA A 821 20.14 16.76 -24.04
CA ALA A 821 21.39 16.67 -24.77
C ALA A 821 21.74 15.21 -25.08
N TRP A 822 21.50 14.32 -24.11
CA TRP A 822 21.52 12.88 -24.28
C TRP A 822 20.68 12.20 -23.19
N GLU A 823 20.25 10.97 -23.49
CA GLU A 823 19.60 10.08 -22.54
C GLU A 823 20.08 8.64 -22.76
N SER A 824 19.98 7.80 -21.74
CA SER A 824 20.29 6.37 -21.85
C SER A 824 19.46 5.57 -20.86
N ILE A 825 19.13 4.33 -21.22
CA ILE A 825 18.51 3.34 -20.34
C ILE A 825 19.34 2.06 -20.33
N ASP A 826 19.50 1.43 -19.15
CA ASP A 826 20.26 0.19 -19.01
C ASP A 826 19.41 -1.08 -19.22
N ARG A 827 18.11 -1.04 -18.91
CA ARG A 827 17.20 -2.18 -18.99
C ARG A 827 15.89 -1.82 -19.67
N GLU A 828 15.82 -2.08 -20.97
CA GLU A 828 14.62 -2.01 -21.79
C GLU A 828 14.45 -3.32 -22.56
N GLU A 829 13.26 -3.90 -22.50
CA GLU A 829 12.90 -5.14 -23.17
C GLU A 829 11.70 -4.94 -24.10
N GLN A 830 11.72 -5.61 -25.25
CA GLN A 830 10.61 -5.58 -26.20
C GLN A 830 9.85 -6.91 -26.19
N HIS A 831 8.54 -6.83 -25.95
CA HIS A 831 7.60 -7.97 -25.92
C HIS A 831 6.45 -7.68 -26.89
N GLY A 832 6.59 -8.14 -28.14
CA GLY A 832 5.67 -7.76 -29.22
C GLY A 832 5.71 -6.25 -29.48
N ASP A 833 4.54 -5.59 -29.41
CA ASP A 833 4.41 -4.13 -29.52
C ASP A 833 4.63 -3.41 -28.18
N THR A 834 4.81 -4.15 -27.07
CA THR A 834 5.01 -3.57 -25.73
C THR A 834 6.48 -3.36 -25.43
N VAL A 835 6.84 -2.15 -25.01
CA VAL A 835 8.16 -1.83 -24.46
C VAL A 835 8.10 -1.86 -22.94
N ARG A 836 8.97 -2.65 -22.32
CA ARG A 836 9.10 -2.84 -20.88
C ARG A 836 10.38 -2.20 -20.38
N ARG A 837 10.30 -1.29 -19.41
CA ARG A 837 11.45 -0.62 -18.81
C ARG A 837 11.55 -1.00 -17.36
N TYR A 838 12.75 -1.35 -16.93
CA TYR A 838 12.99 -1.81 -15.57
C TYR A 838 14.07 -0.98 -14.92
N GLY A 839 13.75 -0.32 -13.82
CA GLY A 839 14.73 0.49 -13.14
C GLY A 839 14.35 0.71 -11.69
N ARG A 840 15.38 1.02 -10.91
CA ARG A 840 15.22 1.75 -9.65
C ARG A 840 16.42 2.68 -9.51
N ALA A 841 16.53 3.60 -10.47
CA ALA A 841 17.53 4.65 -10.43
C ALA A 841 16.93 5.85 -9.68
N GLY A 842 16.88 5.73 -8.36
CA GLY A 842 16.34 6.79 -7.48
C GLY A 842 17.39 7.73 -6.91
N GLY A 843 18.67 7.57 -7.29
CA GLY A 843 19.76 8.34 -6.71
C GLY A 843 20.23 9.52 -7.54
N PRO A 844 20.68 10.61 -6.89
CA PRO A 844 21.26 11.74 -7.60
C PRO A 844 22.47 11.29 -8.43
N VAL A 845 22.57 11.79 -9.65
CA VAL A 845 23.75 11.57 -10.51
C VAL A 845 24.86 12.49 -10.03
N SER A 846 25.99 11.93 -9.58
CA SER A 846 27.18 12.72 -9.25
C SER A 846 28.13 12.79 -10.44
N VAL A 847 28.53 13.99 -10.85
CA VAL A 847 29.44 14.21 -11.98
C VAL A 847 30.79 14.75 -11.51
N PHE A 848 31.86 14.17 -12.02
CA PHE A 848 33.23 14.43 -11.60
C PHE A 848 34.23 14.42 -12.77
N PRO A 849 35.05 15.48 -12.96
CA PRO A 849 36.23 15.40 -13.81
C PRO A 849 37.27 14.48 -13.15
N LEU A 850 37.91 13.62 -13.94
CA LEU A 850 38.97 12.75 -13.46
C LEU A 850 40.31 13.50 -13.33
N VAL A 851 41.11 13.10 -12.36
CA VAL A 851 42.44 13.66 -12.14
C VAL A 851 43.43 12.93 -13.03
N GLY A 852 44.14 13.69 -13.87
CA GLY A 852 45.14 13.14 -14.80
C GLY A 852 44.54 12.45 -16.04
N ASP A 853 43.25 12.67 -16.31
CA ASP A 853 42.50 12.10 -17.43
C ASP A 853 41.45 13.14 -17.88
N ASP A 854 41.28 13.32 -19.19
CA ASP A 854 40.34 14.31 -19.74
C ASP A 854 38.87 13.86 -19.64
N ARG A 855 38.61 12.63 -19.21
CA ARG A 855 37.26 12.10 -19.01
C ARG A 855 36.56 12.75 -17.82
N THR A 856 35.25 12.93 -17.97
CA THR A 856 34.33 13.30 -16.90
C THR A 856 33.36 12.17 -16.67
N VAL A 857 33.22 11.72 -15.41
CA VAL A 857 32.45 10.53 -15.05
C VAL A 857 31.18 10.93 -14.31
N ALA A 858 30.05 10.39 -14.76
CA ALA A 858 28.77 10.41 -14.05
C ALA A 858 28.60 9.09 -13.27
N VAL A 859 28.29 9.18 -11.98
CA VAL A 859 28.09 8.06 -11.06
C VAL A 859 26.66 8.07 -10.54
N TYR A 860 26.02 6.91 -10.53
CA TYR A 860 24.68 6.72 -9.98
C TYR A 860 24.49 5.25 -9.58
N GLN A 861 23.48 5.00 -8.76
CA GLN A 861 23.05 3.65 -8.40
C GLN A 861 21.77 3.30 -9.18
N ASP A 862 21.74 2.10 -9.75
CA ASP A 862 20.58 1.49 -10.38
C ASP A 862 20.32 0.16 -9.67
N TRP A 863 19.27 0.13 -8.84
CA TRP A 863 18.95 -0.98 -7.94
C TRP A 863 20.16 -1.40 -7.08
N ASP A 864 20.70 -2.59 -7.28
CA ASP A 864 21.82 -3.17 -6.53
C ASP A 864 23.18 -2.89 -7.18
N THR A 865 23.25 -2.03 -8.19
CA THR A 865 24.47 -1.82 -8.97
C THR A 865 24.87 -0.35 -8.99
N VAL A 866 26.11 -0.04 -8.59
CA VAL A 866 26.72 1.28 -8.82
C VAL A 866 27.33 1.31 -10.22
N ARG A 867 26.99 2.33 -11.00
CA ARG A 867 27.36 2.47 -12.42
C ARG A 867 28.13 3.76 -12.67
N CYS A 868 28.97 3.75 -13.71
CA CYS A 868 29.67 4.92 -14.22
C CYS A 868 29.45 5.11 -15.71
N ARG A 869 29.33 6.37 -16.14
CA ARG A 869 29.19 6.77 -17.55
C ARG A 869 30.11 7.94 -17.88
N ASP A 870 30.44 8.10 -19.14
CA ASP A 870 30.96 9.36 -19.65
C ASP A 870 29.87 10.44 -19.52
N ALA A 871 30.15 11.51 -18.78
CA ALA A 871 29.17 12.57 -18.55
C ALA A 871 28.87 13.40 -19.82
N LYS A 872 29.77 13.37 -20.81
CA LYS A 872 29.63 14.13 -22.05
C LYS A 872 28.81 13.37 -23.09
N THR A 873 28.99 12.06 -23.22
CA THR A 873 28.34 11.24 -24.26
C THR A 873 27.23 10.35 -23.73
N GLY A 874 27.19 10.08 -22.43
CA GLY A 874 26.29 9.10 -21.81
C GLY A 874 26.76 7.65 -21.99
N GLU A 875 27.88 7.41 -22.66
CA GLU A 875 28.41 6.06 -22.89
C GLU A 875 28.81 5.37 -21.58
N LYS A 876 28.46 4.09 -21.46
CA LYS A 876 28.78 3.28 -20.28
C LYS A 876 30.28 3.04 -20.18
N GLN A 877 30.85 3.35 -19.01
CA GLN A 877 32.26 3.10 -18.75
C GLN A 877 32.47 1.64 -18.31
N PRO A 878 33.62 1.01 -18.65
CA PRO A 878 33.98 -0.29 -18.10
C PRO A 878 34.05 -0.25 -16.56
N GLY A 879 33.61 -1.32 -15.91
CA GLY A 879 33.54 -1.41 -14.44
C GLY A 879 32.10 -1.46 -13.95
N GLY A 880 31.84 -0.83 -12.81
CA GLY A 880 30.61 -0.99 -12.02
C GLY A 880 30.69 -2.20 -11.10
N PHE A 881 29.92 -2.17 -10.02
CA PHE A 881 29.95 -3.20 -8.98
C PHE A 881 28.62 -3.31 -8.24
N GLY A 882 28.37 -4.48 -7.66
CA GLY A 882 27.20 -4.73 -6.83
C GLY A 882 27.33 -4.07 -5.45
N ALA A 883 26.23 -3.52 -4.94
CA ALA A 883 26.12 -2.83 -3.66
C ALA A 883 24.90 -3.38 -2.89
N ALA A 884 24.87 -3.17 -1.56
CA ALA A 884 23.75 -3.66 -0.76
C ALA A 884 22.46 -2.93 -1.15
N ALA A 885 21.47 -3.71 -1.59
CA ALA A 885 20.13 -3.25 -1.92
C ALA A 885 19.14 -3.68 -0.82
N SER A 886 18.15 -2.82 -0.60
CA SER A 886 16.98 -3.09 0.21
C SER A 886 15.77 -2.44 -0.43
N TRP A 887 14.59 -2.80 0.05
CA TRP A 887 13.37 -2.07 -0.22
C TRP A 887 13.45 -0.71 0.49
N GLY A 888 13.89 0.32 -0.26
CA GLY A 888 13.89 1.76 0.05
C GLY A 888 14.73 2.53 -0.98
N GLN A 889 14.74 3.86 -0.94
CA GLN A 889 15.25 4.67 -2.04
C GLN A 889 16.79 4.83 -2.02
N SER A 890 17.39 5.11 -3.18
CA SER A 890 18.85 5.27 -3.35
C SER A 890 19.33 6.72 -3.35
N HIS A 891 19.02 7.55 -2.34
CA HIS A 891 19.27 9.02 -2.35
C HIS A 891 20.72 9.49 -2.17
N SER A 892 21.72 8.60 -2.18
CA SER A 892 23.09 9.03 -1.93
C SER A 892 23.70 9.77 -3.11
N THR A 893 24.10 11.01 -2.89
CA THR A 893 25.09 11.70 -3.73
C THR A 893 26.45 11.10 -3.44
N ALA A 894 27.20 10.73 -4.48
CA ALA A 894 28.61 10.40 -4.31
C ALA A 894 29.40 11.68 -4.02
N VAL A 895 30.31 11.63 -3.06
CA VAL A 895 31.14 12.76 -2.59
C VAL A 895 32.62 12.43 -2.68
N ARG A 896 33.47 13.43 -2.84
CA ARG A 896 34.93 13.29 -2.85
C ARG A 896 35.60 14.56 -2.35
N ARG A 897 36.88 14.46 -1.99
CA ARG A 897 37.72 15.66 -1.93
C ARG A 897 37.97 16.19 -3.35
N PRO A 898 37.91 17.51 -3.58
CA PRO A 898 38.23 18.08 -4.89
C PRO A 898 39.62 17.64 -5.35
N GLY A 899 39.71 17.20 -6.61
CA GLY A 899 40.96 16.68 -7.16
C GLY A 899 41.36 15.28 -6.69
N SER A 900 40.42 14.48 -6.18
CA SER A 900 40.59 13.05 -5.89
C SER A 900 39.85 12.19 -6.93
N ASN A 901 40.38 11.01 -7.24
CA ASN A 901 39.63 9.95 -7.96
C ASN A 901 38.95 8.96 -6.99
N THR A 902 39.16 9.08 -5.67
CA THR A 902 38.41 8.33 -4.66
C THR A 902 37.16 9.09 -4.26
N ALA A 903 36.01 8.44 -4.39
CA ALA A 903 34.70 8.96 -3.99
C ALA A 903 34.00 8.01 -3.00
N TYR A 904 33.00 8.53 -2.30
CA TYR A 904 32.25 7.85 -1.26
C TYR A 904 30.75 8.01 -1.50
N LEU A 905 29.97 6.96 -1.30
CA LEU A 905 28.51 6.99 -1.40
C LEU A 905 27.89 5.96 -0.45
N HIS A 906 26.63 6.17 -0.07
CA HIS A 906 25.79 5.13 0.48
C HIS A 906 25.14 4.30 -0.61
N SER A 907 24.83 3.03 -0.31
CA SER A 907 23.98 2.19 -1.13
C SER A 907 22.53 2.17 -0.61
N SER A 908 21.57 2.31 -1.53
CA SER A 908 20.13 2.27 -1.27
C SER A 908 19.76 3.03 0.00
N SER A 909 18.95 2.45 0.90
CA SER A 909 18.49 3.06 2.15
C SER A 909 19.59 3.23 3.20
N SER A 910 20.74 3.77 2.79
CA SER A 910 21.95 3.94 3.60
C SER A 910 22.41 2.64 4.26
N ASN A 911 22.26 1.50 3.57
CA ASN A 911 22.62 0.19 4.11
C ASN A 911 24.12 0.08 4.33
N THR A 912 24.89 0.53 3.36
CA THR A 912 26.35 0.49 3.42
C THR A 912 26.95 1.79 2.93
N VAL A 913 28.06 2.22 3.53
CA VAL A 913 28.95 3.25 2.99
C VAL A 913 30.08 2.60 2.20
N ILE A 914 30.34 3.12 1.01
CA ILE A 914 31.22 2.55 0.01
C ILE A 914 32.24 3.59 -0.39
N ALA A 915 33.51 3.20 -0.49
CA ALA A 915 34.49 3.95 -1.28
C ALA A 915 34.69 3.31 -2.64
N MET A 916 34.86 4.15 -3.65
CA MET A 916 35.11 3.72 -5.02
C MET A 916 36.23 4.53 -5.69
N ASP A 917 36.87 3.92 -6.68
CA ASP A 917 37.74 4.60 -7.63
C ASP A 917 36.93 5.03 -8.86
N LEU A 918 36.87 6.33 -9.10
CA LEU A 918 36.13 6.95 -10.20
C LEU A 918 36.73 6.61 -11.58
N ALA A 919 38.05 6.42 -11.66
CA ALA A 919 38.73 6.22 -12.94
C ALA A 919 38.48 4.84 -13.54
N SER A 920 38.41 3.81 -12.68
CA SER A 920 38.13 2.42 -13.05
C SER A 920 36.71 1.95 -12.74
N CYS A 921 35.92 2.79 -12.06
CA CYS A 921 34.58 2.48 -11.57
C CYS A 921 34.54 1.20 -10.71
N LYS A 922 35.43 1.09 -9.72
CA LYS A 922 35.55 -0.10 -8.85
C LYS A 922 35.37 0.24 -7.39
N GLN A 923 34.72 -0.67 -6.66
CA GLN A 923 34.67 -0.63 -5.20
C GLN A 923 36.09 -0.81 -4.63
N LEU A 924 36.44 0.05 -3.67
CA LEU A 924 37.69 -0.02 -2.90
C LEU A 924 37.43 -0.68 -1.54
N TRP A 925 36.38 -0.25 -0.84
CA TRP A 925 35.93 -0.85 0.42
C TRP A 925 34.43 -0.59 0.62
N VAL A 926 33.81 -1.36 1.52
CA VAL A 926 32.40 -1.23 1.92
C VAL A 926 32.28 -1.42 3.44
N THR A 927 31.36 -0.72 4.09
CA THR A 927 31.07 -0.84 5.52
C THR A 927 29.57 -0.73 5.76
N ASP A 928 29.01 -1.65 6.54
CA ASP A 928 27.62 -1.63 6.97
C ASP A 928 27.34 -0.43 7.88
N THR A 929 26.27 0.30 7.56
CA THR A 929 25.79 1.48 8.28
C THR A 929 24.41 1.22 8.91
N ALA A 930 23.92 -0.02 8.88
CA ALA A 930 22.60 -0.41 9.38
C ALA A 930 21.54 0.57 8.87
N GLY A 931 21.39 0.63 7.55
CA GLY A 931 20.32 1.41 6.92
C GLY A 931 18.96 0.79 7.18
N ASP A 932 17.91 1.61 7.12
CA ASP A 932 16.51 1.16 7.08
C ASP A 932 15.79 1.86 5.92
N ILE A 933 14.58 1.42 5.58
CA ILE A 933 13.79 1.95 4.43
C ILE A 933 13.68 3.48 4.42
N ASP A 934 13.72 4.09 5.60
CA ASP A 934 13.56 5.52 5.84
C ASP A 934 14.89 6.30 5.87
N SER A 935 16.04 5.64 5.66
CA SER A 935 17.38 6.24 5.73
C SER A 935 17.86 6.72 4.36
N HIS A 936 17.80 8.03 4.11
CA HIS A 936 18.08 8.69 2.82
C HIS A 936 19.29 9.64 2.90
N SER A 937 20.32 9.25 3.66
CA SER A 937 21.52 10.07 3.87
C SER A 937 22.58 9.81 2.79
N SER A 938 23.30 10.87 2.40
CA SER A 938 24.60 10.78 1.75
C SER A 938 25.71 10.86 2.81
N PRO A 939 26.89 10.25 2.59
CA PRO A 939 28.04 10.48 3.45
C PRO A 939 28.62 11.89 3.20
N VAL A 940 29.27 12.46 4.20
CA VAL A 940 29.83 13.83 4.12
C VAL A 940 31.27 13.87 4.61
N LEU A 941 32.12 14.64 3.94
CA LEU A 941 33.52 14.82 4.35
C LEU A 941 33.72 16.04 5.26
N THR A 942 34.50 15.86 6.33
CA THR A 942 34.95 16.99 7.15
C THR A 942 36.07 17.80 6.50
N GLN A 943 36.25 19.05 6.94
CA GLN A 943 37.32 19.93 6.49
C GLN A 943 38.16 20.40 7.69
N PRO A 944 38.91 19.50 8.34
CA PRO A 944 39.72 19.86 9.50
C PRO A 944 40.72 20.96 9.17
N ALA A 945 40.94 21.89 10.11
CA ALA A 945 42.01 22.86 9.99
C ALA A 945 43.41 22.19 9.98
N SER A 946 43.52 21.02 10.61
CA SER A 946 44.73 20.19 10.61
C SER A 946 44.38 18.71 10.78
N GLY A 947 45.08 17.83 10.06
CA GLY A 947 44.86 16.38 10.13
C GLY A 947 44.01 15.83 8.98
N PRO A 948 43.71 14.52 8.95
CA PRO A 948 42.93 13.92 7.89
C PRO A 948 41.43 14.15 8.10
N ALA A 949 40.71 14.53 7.04
CA ALA A 949 39.25 14.52 7.07
C ALA A 949 38.68 13.16 7.48
N LYS A 950 37.48 13.21 8.04
CA LYS A 950 36.64 12.08 8.40
C LYS A 950 35.43 12.03 7.48
N LEU A 951 34.86 10.85 7.34
CA LEU A 951 33.57 10.68 6.68
C LEU A 951 32.49 10.58 7.76
N VAL A 952 31.39 11.30 7.63
CA VAL A 952 30.28 11.28 8.59
C VAL A 952 29.02 10.74 7.90
N THR A 953 28.31 9.85 8.57
CA THR A 953 27.08 9.21 8.09
C THR A 953 25.99 9.31 9.16
N PHE A 954 24.73 9.27 8.74
CA PHE A 954 23.58 9.26 9.64
C PHE A 954 22.50 8.30 9.12
N THR A 955 22.04 7.38 9.97
CA THR A 955 20.98 6.40 9.67
C THR A 955 20.06 6.26 10.88
N ALA A 956 19.05 5.37 10.80
CA ALA A 956 18.14 5.09 11.92
C ALA A 956 18.83 4.60 13.20
N TYR A 957 20.09 4.16 13.11
CA TYR A 957 20.89 3.74 14.26
C TYR A 957 21.84 4.84 14.75
N GLY A 958 21.72 6.05 14.19
CA GLY A 958 22.40 7.25 14.63
C GLY A 958 23.57 7.69 13.76
N VAL A 959 24.40 8.58 14.31
CA VAL A 959 25.51 9.25 13.61
C VAL A 959 26.80 8.46 13.79
N ARG A 960 27.58 8.31 12.71
CA ARG A 960 28.89 7.64 12.78
C ARG A 960 29.96 8.44 12.06
N GLY A 961 31.18 8.39 12.60
CA GLY A 961 32.38 8.87 11.92
C GLY A 961 33.23 7.71 11.45
N HIS A 962 33.73 7.77 10.22
CA HIS A 962 34.54 6.73 9.59
C HIS A 962 35.91 7.25 9.17
N ASP A 963 36.91 6.36 9.16
CA ASP A 963 38.17 6.60 8.47
C ASP A 963 37.97 6.48 6.94
N PRO A 964 38.19 7.54 6.14
CA PRO A 964 37.92 7.48 4.70
C PRO A 964 38.83 6.51 3.91
N LYS A 965 39.93 6.03 4.49
CA LYS A 965 40.85 5.09 3.82
C LYS A 965 40.41 3.64 4.02
N THR A 966 39.82 3.31 5.16
CA THR A 966 39.50 1.93 5.54
C THR A 966 38.02 1.65 5.70
N GLY A 967 37.18 2.68 5.83
CA GLY A 967 35.76 2.57 6.15
C GLY A 967 35.47 2.32 7.64
N ALA A 968 36.50 2.04 8.45
CA ALA A 968 36.33 1.68 9.85
C ALA A 968 35.62 2.78 10.65
N VAL A 969 34.60 2.37 11.42
CA VAL A 969 33.90 3.26 12.36
C VAL A 969 34.90 3.69 13.44
N THR A 970 35.07 5.00 13.58
CA THR A 970 35.95 5.64 14.57
C THR A 970 35.21 6.11 15.81
N TRP A 971 33.92 6.43 15.67
CA TRP A 971 33.00 6.77 16.75
C TRP A 971 31.54 6.61 16.28
N GLU A 972 30.61 6.45 17.22
CA GLU A 972 29.17 6.37 16.94
C GLU A 972 28.35 7.05 18.05
N SER A 973 27.18 7.58 17.69
CA SER A 973 26.17 8.14 18.59
C SER A 973 24.80 7.61 18.17
N LYS A 974 24.06 6.95 19.07
CA LYS A 974 22.77 6.30 18.74
C LYS A 974 21.56 7.25 18.73
N ALA A 975 21.78 8.56 18.80
CA ALA A 975 20.72 9.56 18.89
C ALA A 975 20.12 9.90 17.51
N GLY A 976 18.88 10.39 17.49
CA GLY A 976 18.28 11.01 16.30
C GLY A 976 17.47 10.10 15.36
N GLY A 977 17.59 8.77 15.49
CA GLY A 977 16.96 7.83 14.54
C GLY A 977 15.53 7.39 14.86
N GLY A 978 15.03 7.59 16.08
CA GLY A 978 13.70 7.12 16.51
C GLY A 978 12.60 8.20 16.47
N SER A 979 11.42 7.84 15.96
CA SER A 979 10.16 8.57 16.17
C SER A 979 8.97 7.61 15.93
N THR A 980 7.83 7.86 16.57
CA THR A 980 6.63 6.99 16.47
C THR A 980 5.30 7.74 16.49
N CYS A 981 5.30 9.08 16.48
CA CYS A 981 4.08 9.85 16.73
C CYS A 981 3.62 10.73 15.56
N GLU A 982 4.47 10.96 14.56
CA GLU A 982 4.01 11.57 13.33
C GLU A 982 3.33 10.52 12.43
N PRO A 983 2.31 10.91 11.66
CA PRO A 983 1.71 10.05 10.66
C PRO A 983 2.79 9.77 9.60
N GLY A 984 3.18 8.50 9.53
CA GLY A 984 4.33 7.99 8.81
C GLY A 984 5.72 8.46 9.30
N ARG A 985 6.78 7.96 8.65
CA ARG A 985 8.16 8.04 9.16
C ARG A 985 8.96 9.07 8.37
N ALA A 986 9.04 10.30 8.90
CA ALA A 986 9.88 11.37 8.37
C ALA A 986 11.30 10.89 7.97
N PRO A 987 11.85 11.25 6.81
CA PRO A 987 13.11 10.68 6.33
C PRO A 987 14.32 11.08 7.19
N LEU A 988 15.32 10.19 7.28
CA LEU A 988 16.64 10.56 7.83
C LEU A 988 17.53 11.05 6.70
N THR A 989 18.10 12.24 6.91
CA THR A 989 18.71 13.03 5.83
C THR A 989 20.19 13.27 6.10
N SER A 990 20.90 13.74 5.07
CA SER A 990 22.35 13.89 5.11
C SER A 990 22.79 14.87 6.21
N PRO A 991 23.86 14.58 6.97
CA PRO A 991 24.49 15.57 7.85
C PRO A 991 24.92 16.82 7.08
N ALA A 992 25.14 17.91 7.81
CA ALA A 992 25.87 19.07 7.31
C ALA A 992 27.19 19.20 8.07
N VAL A 993 28.23 19.76 7.43
CA VAL A 993 29.55 19.87 8.04
C VAL A 993 30.16 21.24 7.80
N TRP A 994 30.70 21.84 8.87
CA TRP A 994 31.56 23.02 8.79
C TRP A 994 32.85 22.78 9.57
N GLY A 995 33.97 22.71 8.87
CA GLY A 995 35.25 22.39 9.50
C GLY A 995 35.23 20.98 10.11
N ASP A 996 35.44 20.90 11.43
CA ASP A 996 35.39 19.68 12.23
C ASP A 996 34.02 19.42 12.88
N SER A 997 33.04 20.31 12.69
CA SER A 997 31.72 20.17 13.29
C SER A 997 30.72 19.56 12.32
N ALA A 998 30.05 18.49 12.76
CA ALA A 998 28.95 17.85 12.04
C ALA A 998 27.61 18.18 12.68
N TYR A 999 26.59 18.45 11.87
CA TYR A 999 25.25 18.84 12.30
C TYR A 999 24.25 17.84 11.73
N VAL A 1000 23.37 17.32 12.57
CA VAL A 1000 22.32 16.37 12.17
C VAL A 1000 20.97 16.86 12.65
N ALA A 1001 19.95 16.63 11.84
CA ALA A 1001 18.56 16.89 12.16
C ALA A 1001 17.87 15.53 12.28
N GLY A 1002 17.37 15.21 13.49
CA GLY A 1002 16.84 13.89 13.82
C GLY A 1002 15.32 13.79 13.70
N ARG A 1003 14.85 12.55 13.49
CA ARG A 1003 13.42 12.19 13.53
C ARG A 1003 12.79 12.44 14.89
N ASP A 1004 13.59 12.42 15.94
CA ASP A 1004 13.17 12.71 17.32
C ASP A 1004 12.88 14.20 17.58
N GLY A 1005 12.94 15.04 16.54
CA GLY A 1005 12.66 16.47 16.61
C GLY A 1005 13.78 17.29 17.23
N VAL A 1006 15.02 16.78 17.16
CA VAL A 1006 16.20 17.41 17.76
C VAL A 1006 17.30 17.61 16.74
N VAL A 1007 17.76 18.86 16.61
CA VAL A 1007 18.97 19.22 15.87
C VAL A 1007 20.17 19.13 16.80
N ARG A 1008 21.27 18.52 16.34
CA ARG A 1008 22.47 18.28 17.16
C ARG A 1008 23.73 18.71 16.42
N ALA A 1009 24.71 19.19 17.17
CA ALA A 1009 26.07 19.42 16.68
C ALA A 1009 27.06 18.47 17.36
N TYR A 1010 27.99 17.93 16.60
CA TYR A 1010 29.08 17.05 17.06
C TYR A 1010 30.41 17.68 16.68
N ASP A 1011 31.37 17.67 17.61
CA ASP A 1011 32.77 17.98 17.31
C ASP A 1011 33.50 16.68 16.98
N THR A 1012 33.79 16.48 15.69
CA THR A 1012 34.43 15.25 15.19
C THR A 1012 35.91 15.14 15.58
N SER A 1013 36.49 16.23 16.10
CA SER A 1013 37.87 16.29 16.59
C SER A 1013 37.99 16.15 18.11
N ALA A 1014 36.86 16.14 18.83
CA ALA A 1014 36.83 16.03 20.28
C ALA A 1014 37.42 14.71 20.77
N ALA A 1015 37.81 14.67 22.06
CA ALA A 1015 38.27 13.43 22.69
C ALA A 1015 37.18 12.33 22.69
N ASP A 1016 35.91 12.74 22.72
CA ASP A 1016 34.75 11.85 22.63
C ASP A 1016 33.71 12.44 21.67
N PRO A 1017 33.83 12.20 20.36
CA PRO A 1017 32.89 12.72 19.36
C PRO A 1017 31.50 12.10 19.41
N SER A 1018 31.26 11.08 20.24
CA SER A 1018 29.94 10.43 20.36
C SER A 1018 28.88 11.30 21.04
N LYS A 1019 29.31 12.38 21.71
CA LYS A 1019 28.46 13.28 22.46
C LYS A 1019 28.23 14.58 21.70
N PRO A 1020 26.98 15.04 21.58
CA PRO A 1020 26.71 16.32 20.98
C PRO A 1020 27.27 17.46 21.84
N VAL A 1021 27.81 18.48 21.18
CA VAL A 1021 28.26 19.75 21.78
C VAL A 1021 27.05 20.55 22.26
N TRP A 1022 25.97 20.52 21.50
CA TRP A 1022 24.67 21.08 21.85
C TRP A 1022 23.54 20.30 21.17
N GLU A 1023 22.35 20.40 21.75
CA GLU A 1023 21.10 19.84 21.22
C GLU A 1023 20.00 20.90 21.30
N THR A 1024 19.21 21.01 20.23
CA THR A 1024 18.09 21.95 20.14
C THR A 1024 16.83 21.20 19.76
N LYS A 1025 15.85 21.25 20.65
CA LYS A 1025 14.51 20.69 20.44
C LYS A 1025 13.71 21.63 19.55
N ALA A 1026 13.11 21.12 18.48
CA ALA A 1026 12.33 21.93 17.54
C ALA A 1026 11.02 22.44 18.14
N GLY A 1027 10.46 21.74 19.14
CA GLY A 1027 9.07 21.92 19.56
C GLY A 1027 8.09 21.62 18.41
N TYR A 1028 6.81 21.89 18.64
CA TYR A 1028 5.76 21.81 17.63
C TYR A 1028 5.28 23.21 17.28
N LEU A 1029 4.80 23.39 16.05
CA LEU A 1029 3.92 24.49 15.73
C LEU A 1029 2.66 24.41 16.63
N ALA A 1030 2.08 25.56 16.96
CA ALA A 1030 1.00 25.59 17.95
C ALA A 1030 -0.30 25.02 17.37
N GLY A 1031 -0.81 23.94 17.97
CA GLY A 1031 -1.96 23.19 17.45
C GLY A 1031 -1.57 21.97 16.62
N GLU A 1032 -0.26 21.74 16.45
CA GLU A 1032 0.31 20.75 15.52
C GLU A 1032 1.10 19.68 16.27
N SER A 1033 0.74 19.46 17.54
CA SER A 1033 1.32 18.39 18.34
C SER A 1033 0.58 17.11 18.02
N PRO A 1034 1.26 15.94 17.98
CA PRO A 1034 0.59 14.65 17.90
C PRO A 1034 -0.46 14.40 19.01
N MET A 1035 -0.47 15.22 20.06
CA MET A 1035 -1.46 15.18 21.13
C MET A 1035 -2.78 15.89 20.79
N ASP A 1036 -2.81 16.72 19.75
CA ASP A 1036 -4.00 17.43 19.28
C ASP A 1036 -4.96 16.47 18.54
N ASP A 1037 -4.40 15.39 17.97
CA ASP A 1037 -5.14 14.29 17.35
C ASP A 1037 -5.58 13.19 18.33
N LYS A 1038 -6.89 13.02 18.45
CA LYS A 1038 -7.48 11.98 19.33
C LYS A 1038 -7.06 10.57 18.95
N TRP A 1039 -6.93 10.29 17.65
CA TRP A 1039 -6.57 8.95 17.17
C TRP A 1039 -5.09 8.64 17.44
N ARG A 1040 -4.19 9.63 17.32
CA ARG A 1040 -2.77 9.51 17.71
C ARG A 1040 -2.63 9.28 19.22
N VAL A 1041 -3.36 10.02 20.04
CA VAL A 1041 -3.41 9.77 21.50
C VAL A 1041 -3.91 8.35 21.80
N ALA A 1042 -4.93 7.87 21.10
CA ALA A 1042 -5.45 6.52 21.26
C ALA A 1042 -4.47 5.43 20.78
N MET A 1043 -3.61 5.73 19.79
CA MET A 1043 -2.47 4.91 19.38
C MET A 1043 -1.38 4.82 20.47
N GLY A 1044 -1.43 5.68 21.50
CA GLY A 1044 -0.44 5.73 22.58
C GLY A 1044 0.68 6.74 22.34
N CYS A 1045 0.49 7.70 21.43
CA CYS A 1045 1.41 8.80 21.22
C CYS A 1045 1.57 9.65 22.50
N SER A 1046 2.76 10.21 22.66
CA SER A 1046 3.08 11.16 23.71
C SER A 1046 3.91 12.30 23.13
N ALA A 1047 3.79 13.51 23.69
CA ALA A 1047 4.52 14.67 23.20
C ALA A 1047 6.04 14.44 23.27
N GLY A 1048 6.69 14.54 22.10
CA GLY A 1048 8.14 14.40 21.94
C GLY A 1048 8.90 15.72 22.18
N ALA A 1049 10.16 15.77 21.71
CA ALA A 1049 10.94 17.01 21.73
C ALA A 1049 10.46 18.05 20.72
N GLY A 1050 9.73 17.62 19.69
CA GLY A 1050 9.18 18.46 18.64
C GLY A 1050 8.89 17.65 17.39
N SER A 1051 8.40 18.34 16.36
CA SER A 1051 8.24 17.78 15.03
C SER A 1051 9.59 17.30 14.47
N PRO A 1052 9.65 16.16 13.76
CA PRO A 1052 10.87 15.66 13.12
C PRO A 1052 11.62 16.75 12.36
N THR A 1053 12.94 16.77 12.50
CA THR A 1053 13.82 17.74 11.86
C THR A 1053 14.62 17.08 10.75
N MET A 1054 14.84 17.77 9.64
CA MET A 1054 15.55 17.24 8.48
C MET A 1054 16.34 18.30 7.72
N HIS A 1055 17.23 17.84 6.84
CA HIS A 1055 18.01 18.64 5.90
C HIS A 1055 18.75 19.84 6.51
N PRO A 1056 19.70 19.61 7.43
CA PRO A 1056 20.51 20.70 7.95
C PRO A 1056 21.33 21.35 6.82
N LEU A 1057 21.42 22.68 6.83
CA LEU A 1057 22.33 23.48 6.01
C LEU A 1057 23.10 24.42 6.93
N VAL A 1058 24.43 24.47 6.78
CA VAL A 1058 25.28 25.30 7.64
C VAL A 1058 25.95 26.45 6.90
N THR A 1059 26.03 27.60 7.56
CA THR A 1059 26.84 28.73 7.12
C THR A 1059 27.96 28.98 8.12
N LYS A 1060 28.70 30.08 7.94
CA LYS A 1060 29.72 30.51 8.91
C LYS A 1060 29.17 30.76 10.32
N SER A 1061 27.89 31.09 10.48
CA SER A 1061 27.32 31.44 11.78
C SER A 1061 26.01 30.76 12.11
N LEU A 1062 25.33 30.14 11.13
CA LEU A 1062 23.98 29.63 11.30
C LEU A 1062 23.85 28.17 10.90
N VAL A 1063 22.84 27.52 11.45
CA VAL A 1063 22.30 26.23 10.99
C VAL A 1063 20.84 26.47 10.60
N TYR A 1064 20.49 26.12 9.38
CA TYR A 1064 19.12 26.04 8.92
C TYR A 1064 18.68 24.58 8.96
N ALA A 1065 17.43 24.30 9.34
CA ALA A 1065 16.87 22.96 9.31
C ALA A 1065 15.37 23.02 8.99
N GLY A 1066 14.89 22.08 8.17
CA GLY A 1066 13.47 21.89 7.92
C GLY A 1066 12.81 21.06 9.02
N THR A 1067 11.50 21.19 9.17
CA THR A 1067 10.68 20.35 10.04
C THR A 1067 9.51 19.74 9.28
N TRP A 1068 9.01 18.61 9.79
CA TRP A 1068 7.85 17.92 9.23
C TRP A 1068 6.57 18.75 9.34
N ASP A 1069 6.41 19.56 10.40
CA ASP A 1069 5.31 20.52 10.59
C ASP A 1069 5.49 21.83 9.80
N GLY A 1070 6.28 21.80 8.72
CA GLY A 1070 6.38 22.87 7.74
C GLY A 1070 7.13 24.13 8.16
N ARG A 1071 8.07 24.04 9.10
CA ARG A 1071 8.91 25.18 9.51
C ARG A 1071 10.33 25.09 8.95
N LEU A 1072 10.88 26.25 8.61
CA LEU A 1072 12.33 26.46 8.47
C LEU A 1072 12.86 27.08 9.78
N LEU A 1073 13.67 26.32 10.51
CA LEU A 1073 14.35 26.78 11.72
C LEU A 1073 15.67 27.45 11.38
N VAL A 1074 16.04 28.49 12.12
CA VAL A 1074 17.36 29.11 12.06
C VAL A 1074 17.98 29.12 13.45
N LEU A 1075 19.12 28.46 13.59
CA LEU A 1075 19.85 28.29 14.84
C LEU A 1075 21.20 28.99 14.77
N ASP A 1076 21.64 29.56 15.89
CA ASP A 1076 23.03 29.95 16.08
C ASP A 1076 23.93 28.70 16.04
N ARG A 1077 24.91 28.68 15.16
CA ARG A 1077 25.73 27.48 14.92
C ARG A 1077 26.60 27.09 16.12
N ALA A 1078 27.03 28.07 16.91
CA ALA A 1078 27.94 27.83 18.03
C ALA A 1078 27.21 27.29 19.26
N THR A 1079 25.99 27.77 19.51
CA THR A 1079 25.23 27.50 20.74
C THR A 1079 24.00 26.62 20.53
N GLY A 1080 23.52 26.47 19.29
CA GLY A 1080 22.26 25.81 18.97
C GLY A 1080 21.02 26.66 19.24
N THR A 1081 21.17 27.88 19.77
CA THR A 1081 20.03 28.73 20.13
C THR A 1081 19.17 29.04 18.91
N GLN A 1082 17.87 28.76 18.97
CA GLN A 1082 16.94 29.13 17.91
C GLN A 1082 16.77 30.66 17.85
N LEU A 1083 17.15 31.24 16.71
CA LEU A 1083 17.09 32.68 16.45
C LEU A 1083 15.79 33.07 15.74
N ALA A 1084 15.33 32.21 14.82
CA ALA A 1084 14.12 32.42 14.05
C ALA A 1084 13.46 31.09 13.66
N ALA A 1085 12.18 31.15 13.32
CA ALA A 1085 11.44 30.07 12.68
C ALA A 1085 10.46 30.67 11.68
N TYR A 1086 10.35 30.08 10.50
CA TYR A 1086 9.47 30.52 9.42
C TYR A 1086 8.47 29.40 9.12
N ASN A 1087 7.18 29.68 9.26
CA ASN A 1087 6.13 28.75 8.84
C ASN A 1087 5.96 28.84 7.32
N LEU A 1088 6.27 27.74 6.62
CA LEU A 1088 6.18 27.61 5.17
C LEU A 1088 4.89 26.92 4.73
N GLY A 1089 4.07 26.41 5.66
CA GLY A 1089 2.76 25.81 5.42
C GLY A 1089 2.80 24.29 5.42
N ALA A 1090 3.71 23.69 4.65
CA ALA A 1090 3.79 22.24 4.43
C ALA A 1090 5.20 21.72 4.74
N GLY A 1091 5.35 20.40 4.94
CA GLY A 1091 6.59 19.78 5.43
C GLY A 1091 7.82 20.13 4.61
N VAL A 1092 8.90 20.54 5.27
CA VAL A 1092 10.17 20.90 4.60
C VAL A 1092 11.01 19.64 4.43
N THR A 1093 10.59 18.78 3.51
CA THR A 1093 11.06 17.40 3.34
C THR A 1093 12.26 17.23 2.41
N SER A 1094 12.67 18.31 1.74
CA SER A 1094 13.70 18.32 0.70
C SER A 1094 14.97 19.10 1.09
N ALA A 1095 16.08 18.82 0.43
CA ALA A 1095 17.37 19.43 0.73
C ALA A 1095 17.38 20.94 0.44
N LEU A 1096 17.73 21.73 1.46
CA LEU A 1096 17.88 23.18 1.37
C LEU A 1096 19.06 23.57 0.45
N SER A 1097 18.96 24.75 -0.18
CA SER A 1097 20.07 25.37 -0.89
C SER A 1097 20.22 26.84 -0.53
N ALA A 1098 21.45 27.36 -0.65
CA ALA A 1098 21.75 28.75 -0.35
C ALA A 1098 22.78 29.32 -1.31
N SER A 1099 22.58 30.57 -1.73
CA SER A 1099 23.53 31.32 -2.57
C SER A 1099 23.38 32.82 -2.32
N GLY A 1100 24.45 33.46 -1.86
CA GLY A 1100 24.50 34.87 -1.53
C GLY A 1100 23.50 35.26 -0.43
N ASP A 1101 22.49 36.01 -0.82
CA ASP A 1101 21.39 36.44 0.06
C ASP A 1101 20.20 35.48 0.06
N TRP A 1102 20.23 34.41 -0.74
CA TRP A 1102 19.08 33.52 -0.93
C TRP A 1102 19.19 32.24 -0.10
N VAL A 1103 18.04 31.82 0.46
CA VAL A 1103 17.78 30.47 0.96
C VAL A 1103 16.56 29.94 0.21
N VAL A 1104 16.68 28.76 -0.36
CA VAL A 1104 15.55 28.07 -1.01
C VAL A 1104 15.17 26.85 -0.18
N ALA A 1105 13.88 26.78 0.13
CA ALA A 1105 13.25 25.62 0.76
C ALA A 1105 12.19 25.05 -0.20
N LEU A 1106 12.10 23.73 -0.25
CA LEU A 1106 11.11 23.01 -1.03
C LEU A 1106 10.21 22.26 -0.05
N THR A 1107 8.91 22.37 -0.21
CA THR A 1107 7.92 21.71 0.66
C THR A 1107 7.22 20.56 -0.07
N ASP A 1108 6.83 19.53 0.66
CA ASP A 1108 6.22 18.30 0.13
C ASP A 1108 4.99 18.54 -0.75
N ASP A 1109 4.22 19.59 -0.45
CA ASP A 1109 3.13 20.10 -1.27
C ASP A 1109 3.55 20.58 -2.69
N GLY A 1110 4.82 20.46 -3.08
CA GLY A 1110 5.29 20.84 -4.41
C GLY A 1110 5.70 22.30 -4.57
N THR A 1111 5.83 23.03 -3.46
CA THR A 1111 6.10 24.47 -3.49
C THR A 1111 7.58 24.80 -3.31
N VAL A 1112 8.10 25.62 -4.23
CA VAL A 1112 9.39 26.30 -4.12
C VAL A 1112 9.20 27.58 -3.32
N HIS A 1113 9.95 27.75 -2.24
CA HIS A 1113 9.99 28.98 -1.43
C HIS A 1113 11.35 29.67 -1.59
N ALA A 1114 11.37 30.85 -2.22
CA ALA A 1114 12.58 31.66 -2.35
C ALA A 1114 12.58 32.78 -1.30
N LEU A 1115 13.39 32.59 -0.25
CA LEU A 1115 13.57 33.55 0.82
C LEU A 1115 14.86 34.32 0.61
N ALA A 1116 14.85 35.62 0.92
CA ALA A 1116 16.03 36.46 0.82
C ALA A 1116 16.34 37.19 2.12
N ALA A 1117 17.63 37.44 2.34
CA ALA A 1117 18.16 38.21 3.44
C ALA A 1117 17.48 39.58 3.55
N ARG A 1118 16.99 39.88 4.75
CA ARG A 1118 16.63 41.24 5.16
C ARG A 1118 17.86 41.89 5.79
N ARG A 1119 18.60 42.64 4.97
CA ARG A 1119 19.72 43.48 5.45
C ARG A 1119 19.17 44.80 6.00
N ASP A 1120 19.67 45.22 7.17
CA ASP A 1120 19.36 46.50 7.80
C ASP A 1120 20.00 47.70 7.08
#